data_AF-A0A414W303-F1
#
_entry.id   AF-A0A414W303-F1
#
_cell.length_a   1.000
_cell.length_b   1.000
_cell.length_c   1.000
_cell.angle_alpha   90.00
_cell.angle_beta   90.00
_cell.angle_gamma   90.00
#
_symmetry.space_group_name_H-M   'P 1'
#
loop_
_entity.id
_entity.type
_entity.pdbx_description
1 polymer ?
#
loop_
_entity_poly.entity_id
_entity_poly.type
_entity_poly.pdbx_seq_one_letter_code
_entity_poly.pdbx_strand_id
1 'polypeptide(L)'
;MNRNRKKAVAASVAVGMTMVMGVSPVLAANTDISKEETVYVNAAADGTPQEITVSDWLKNSASAGDLSDVSDLKDIKNVKGDETFSQDGDKLTWNTEDKDIYYQGTTTKDLPVSMELKYYLDGAQISPSDLAGKSGHLKIEVTYKNNVKNKTKVGKKTTEMYAPFVMATAMILPTDNFTNVTIDNGKVLSDGQRNIVIGVGMPGLADNLDLNSVDEDIDLDIPEEFTMEADVTDFTMSSTFTFALTDILDSLDVDDIDGLDDLKDSMKELTDAATELVDGSKELSDGASTLDEKYQEFDSGIATLTSGVSTLNSGAATLSSGVSSYTAGADKLASGVNEYADGVGTLSKSLKEYNTGVTSLASGVQQYVKGSNNLTDGVKKYVAGVSNLGSGIETYTAGVSQLGAGIDQEAAGLTDLQTSVNGLVSGIKAKLPELQTSIASIVKFAESAKAYAAKTGEFAGKVITYVTSVGEIKKNADTLNSLVNPSSTGGSADGTSQIESGLAEAQSAAASVGAVSGTSAADQLNAAAGTVSAAAGTGDALQGDAGTISAGLDSASSAIDILSGIDTSSMDEATAAAVNSAVQGAIGAISGGVATAQGGVANLQAHAGQVSGLNDAAAQIQSAAGEVSNQNAQAAAAGDAAAQLQEGLSQIESGLAALNNQSAEDAKKDAQTQATIKALTKGIDDALTELTKNNDALTAGANALIAAGTGTGTTEEDMSLTQGADAVEAGIQKLQTTLQTYLGEKLDGGMLNTLKEGVDKLVDGIQQLQAGYDKVDEGTSSLLAGTNTLTASNKQLTSGATALESSGKTLTSGASKLTKASKQLNSGTSKVTSATSQLTSGASTLSANSSKLNSGASQLASGTQQLMSGTSTLSSGSAQVKSGIKSLADGAKKLSDGTKEFDEEGIQKLSDLVDDDLQDILDRLDAICSDDNAYHSFSGKEDDMSGNVKFVIETAAIDDDSDK
;
A
#
# COMPACT_ATOMS: atom_id res chain seq x y z
N MET A 1 -47.49 86.74 175.03
CA MET A 1 -47.99 88.13 175.05
C MET A 1 -49.16 88.17 174.06
N ASN A 2 -50.39 88.41 174.48
CA ASN A 2 -51.02 89.75 174.51
C ASN A 2 -50.76 90.52 173.20
N ARG A 3 -51.71 91.15 172.51
CA ARG A 3 -53.10 91.53 172.79
C ARG A 3 -53.54 92.39 171.59
N ASN A 4 -54.81 92.32 171.22
CA ASN A 4 -55.65 93.44 170.75
C ASN A 4 -55.19 94.33 169.57
N ARG A 5 -55.91 94.18 168.44
CA ARG A 5 -56.60 95.20 167.59
C ARG A 5 -56.82 94.51 166.24
N LYS A 6 -58.01 94.42 165.63
CA LYS A 6 -59.08 95.40 165.50
C LYS A 6 -60.46 94.73 165.42
N LYS A 7 -61.45 95.40 166.01
CA LYS A 7 -62.88 95.27 165.78
C LYS A 7 -63.27 95.97 164.46
N ALA A 8 -64.45 95.58 163.97
CA ALA A 8 -65.44 96.35 163.20
C ALA A 8 -65.37 96.26 161.68
N VAL A 9 -66.40 95.58 161.13
CA VAL A 9 -67.26 95.81 159.94
C VAL A 9 -67.63 94.40 159.46
N ALA A 10 -68.75 93.75 159.79
CA ALA A 10 -70.16 94.10 159.70
C ALA A 10 -70.66 94.38 158.26
N ALA A 11 -71.43 93.41 157.74
CA ALA A 11 -72.47 93.51 156.70
C ALA A 11 -72.05 93.51 155.21
N SER A 12 -72.86 92.78 154.42
CA SER A 12 -72.83 92.55 152.95
C SER A 12 -71.67 91.67 152.48
N VAL A 13 -71.87 90.53 151.81
CA VAL A 13 -72.80 90.26 150.71
C VAL A 13 -73.41 88.86 150.88
N ALA A 14 -74.69 88.85 151.20
CA ALA A 14 -75.61 87.83 150.70
C ALA A 14 -76.04 88.24 149.29
N VAL A 15 -76.50 87.26 148.50
CA VAL A 15 -77.19 87.38 147.21
C VAL A 15 -76.26 87.38 145.97
N GLY A 16 -76.23 86.25 145.28
CA GLY A 16 -75.84 86.21 143.87
C GLY A 16 -75.23 84.90 143.38
N MET A 17 -76.02 83.83 143.26
CA MET A 17 -76.08 83.01 142.04
C MET A 17 -77.17 81.96 142.18
N THR A 18 -78.30 82.30 141.57
CA THR A 18 -79.51 81.52 141.38
C THR A 18 -79.46 80.92 139.97
N MET A 19 -79.92 79.67 139.84
CA MET A 19 -80.39 79.00 138.60
C MET A 19 -79.37 78.67 137.49
N VAL A 20 -79.07 77.38 137.36
CA VAL A 20 -79.29 76.65 136.09
C VAL A 20 -80.15 75.42 136.41
N MET A 21 -81.46 75.61 136.28
CA MET A 21 -82.43 74.52 136.12
C MET A 21 -82.64 74.32 134.61
N GLY A 22 -82.54 73.06 134.18
CA GLY A 22 -83.45 72.37 133.24
C GLY A 22 -83.65 72.89 131.81
N VAL A 23 -83.53 71.97 130.86
CA VAL A 23 -84.71 71.34 130.22
C VAL A 23 -84.33 69.94 129.71
N SER A 24 -84.68 68.91 130.49
CA SER A 24 -84.86 67.56 129.98
C SER A 24 -86.25 67.46 129.35
N PRO A 25 -86.44 66.75 128.22
CA PRO A 25 -87.76 66.44 127.70
C PRO A 25 -88.53 65.59 128.72
N VAL A 26 -89.80 65.92 128.96
CA VAL A 26 -90.74 65.01 129.61
C VAL A 26 -91.00 63.85 128.64
N LEU A 27 -90.34 62.73 128.86
CA LEU A 27 -90.84 61.42 128.46
C LEU A 27 -91.99 61.02 129.39
N ALA A 28 -92.90 60.23 128.84
CA ALA A 28 -94.20 59.90 129.39
C ALA A 28 -94.17 59.39 130.83
N ALA A 29 -95.28 59.63 131.54
CA ALA A 29 -95.54 59.27 132.92
C ALA A 29 -95.12 57.83 133.27
N ASN A 30 -94.04 57.70 134.05
CA ASN A 30 -93.85 56.56 134.93
C ASN A 30 -94.19 56.98 136.36
N THR A 31 -95.07 56.18 136.97
CA THR A 31 -95.63 56.34 138.32
C THR A 31 -94.68 55.87 139.42
N ASP A 32 -93.41 55.66 139.09
CA ASP A 32 -92.46 54.93 139.93
C ASP A 32 -91.70 55.88 140.87
N ILE A 33 -91.54 55.42 142.11
CA ILE A 33 -90.67 56.06 143.08
C ILE A 33 -89.24 55.88 142.56
N SER A 34 -88.45 56.95 142.53
CA SER A 34 -87.07 56.92 142.06
C SER A 34 -86.13 57.61 143.06
N LYS A 35 -84.92 57.06 143.17
CA LYS A 35 -83.83 57.62 143.96
C LYS A 35 -82.76 58.15 143.02
N GLU A 36 -82.54 59.46 143.11
CA GLU A 36 -81.39 60.10 142.48
C GLU A 36 -80.34 60.37 143.54
N GLU A 37 -79.22 59.66 143.45
CA GLU A 37 -78.11 59.78 144.38
C GLU A 37 -77.04 60.67 143.77
N THR A 38 -76.68 61.73 144.49
CA THR A 38 -75.49 62.52 144.16
C THR A 38 -74.44 62.32 145.24
N VAL A 39 -73.40 61.57 144.90
CA VAL A 39 -72.29 61.29 145.80
C VAL A 39 -71.26 62.41 145.65
N TYR A 40 -71.22 63.32 146.62
CA TYR A 40 -70.21 64.37 146.67
C TYR A 40 -68.97 63.88 147.41
N VAL A 41 -67.83 63.89 146.73
CA VAL A 41 -66.55 63.48 147.28
C VAL A 41 -65.67 64.71 147.37
N ASN A 42 -65.41 65.19 148.59
CA ASN A 42 -64.36 66.18 148.82
C ASN A 42 -63.03 65.46 148.94
N ALA A 43 -62.14 65.70 148.00
CA ALA A 43 -60.83 65.08 147.90
C ALA A 43 -59.70 66.09 148.10
N ALA A 44 -58.53 65.60 148.51
CA ALA A 44 -57.30 66.35 148.43
C ALA A 44 -56.98 66.70 146.97
N ALA A 45 -56.06 67.64 146.74
CA ALA A 45 -55.68 68.09 145.40
C ALA A 45 -55.10 66.97 144.50
N ASP A 46 -54.67 65.84 145.07
CA ASP A 46 -54.22 64.64 144.33
C ASP A 46 -55.34 63.64 143.99
N GLY A 47 -56.58 63.90 144.43
CA GLY A 47 -57.74 63.03 144.23
C GLY A 47 -58.04 62.11 145.42
N THR A 48 -57.26 62.13 146.51
CA THR A 48 -57.51 61.28 147.69
C THR A 48 -58.77 61.73 148.45
N PRO A 49 -59.82 60.89 148.59
CA PRO A 49 -61.05 61.27 149.30
C PRO A 49 -60.79 61.61 150.78
N GLN A 50 -61.31 62.74 151.24
CA GLN A 50 -61.25 63.14 152.66
C GLN A 50 -62.61 63.04 153.34
N GLU A 51 -63.68 63.50 152.67
CA GLU A 51 -65.04 63.45 153.18
C GLU A 51 -65.99 63.08 152.03
N ILE A 52 -66.78 62.03 152.22
CA ILE A 52 -67.80 61.62 151.26
C ILE A 52 -69.16 61.92 151.86
N THR A 53 -69.91 62.76 151.15
CA THR A 53 -71.25 63.14 151.53
C THR A 53 -72.19 62.77 150.40
N VAL A 54 -73.17 61.91 150.70
CA VAL A 54 -74.17 61.51 149.72
C VAL A 54 -75.42 62.35 149.98
N SER A 55 -75.89 63.00 148.93
CA SER A 55 -77.17 63.68 148.92
C SER A 55 -78.14 62.83 148.12
N ASP A 56 -79.14 62.32 148.81
CA ASP A 56 -80.18 61.51 148.22
C ASP A 56 -81.41 62.36 147.97
N TRP A 57 -81.92 62.28 146.75
CA TRP A 57 -83.21 62.84 146.37
C TRP A 57 -84.18 61.69 146.10
N LEU A 58 -85.10 61.49 147.04
CA LEU A 58 -86.23 60.59 146.87
C LEU A 58 -87.37 61.37 146.24
N LYS A 59 -87.70 61.01 145.00
CA LYS A 59 -88.80 61.64 144.26
C LYS A 59 -90.11 60.95 144.62
N ASN A 60 -90.99 61.67 145.32
CA ASN A 60 -92.35 61.20 145.64
C ASN A 60 -93.33 61.59 144.53
N SER A 61 -92.98 61.32 143.27
CA SER A 61 -93.77 61.69 142.08
C SER A 61 -95.19 61.10 142.08
N ALA A 62 -95.46 60.11 142.94
CA ALA A 62 -96.74 59.44 143.12
C ALA A 62 -97.61 59.99 144.27
N SER A 63 -97.13 60.96 145.07
CA SER A 63 -97.83 61.47 146.28
C SER A 63 -98.28 60.35 147.23
N ALA A 64 -97.35 59.42 147.53
CA ALA A 64 -97.63 58.15 148.18
C ALA A 64 -97.58 58.20 149.73
N GLY A 65 -97.74 59.36 150.36
CA GLY A 65 -97.61 59.51 151.81
C GLY A 65 -96.18 59.24 152.31
N ASP A 66 -96.04 58.50 153.42
CA ASP A 66 -94.74 58.17 154.02
C ASP A 66 -93.89 57.29 153.07
N LEU A 67 -92.65 57.70 152.78
CA LEU A 67 -91.74 56.98 151.87
C LEU A 67 -90.72 56.15 152.65
N SER A 68 -90.33 55.02 152.08
CA SER A 68 -89.27 54.17 152.63
C SER A 68 -88.07 54.09 151.69
N ASP A 69 -86.88 54.17 152.25
CA ASP A 69 -85.62 54.09 151.54
C ASP A 69 -84.60 53.26 152.33
N VAL A 70 -83.57 52.77 151.64
CA VAL A 70 -82.42 52.08 152.23
C VAL A 70 -81.20 52.96 152.05
N SER A 71 -80.51 53.24 153.15
CA SER A 71 -79.34 54.09 153.17
C SER A 71 -78.42 53.71 154.33
N ASP A 72 -77.17 53.44 154.00
CA ASP A 72 -76.10 53.15 154.97
C ASP A 72 -75.40 54.42 155.50
N LEU A 73 -75.95 55.60 155.20
CA LEU A 73 -75.36 56.90 155.52
C LEU A 73 -75.45 57.25 157.02
N LYS A 74 -74.44 58.00 157.50
CA LYS A 74 -74.35 58.48 158.89
C LYS A 74 -74.62 59.98 159.00
N ASP A 75 -75.05 60.42 160.18
CA ASP A 75 -75.39 61.82 160.47
C ASP A 75 -76.44 62.43 159.54
N ILE A 76 -77.45 61.62 159.18
CA ILE A 76 -78.50 61.97 158.23
C ILE A 76 -79.27 63.20 158.70
N LYS A 77 -79.37 64.17 157.80
CA LYS A 77 -80.14 65.40 158.00
C LYS A 77 -81.05 65.64 156.80
N ASN A 78 -82.29 66.05 157.09
CA ASN A 78 -83.13 66.67 156.08
C ASN A 78 -82.51 68.04 155.75
N VAL A 79 -82.16 68.24 154.48
CA VAL A 79 -81.50 69.47 154.04
C VAL A 79 -82.47 70.43 153.38
N LYS A 80 -83.71 70.03 153.15
CA LYS A 80 -84.70 70.85 152.46
C LYS A 80 -86.12 70.60 152.97
N GLY A 81 -86.41 71.21 154.11
CA GLY A 81 -87.72 71.19 154.76
C GLY A 81 -87.61 70.87 156.25
N ASP A 82 -88.76 70.72 156.89
CA ASP A 82 -88.88 70.50 158.33
C ASP A 82 -89.35 69.05 158.64
N GLU A 83 -89.51 68.22 157.60
CA GLU A 83 -90.00 66.84 157.67
C GLU A 83 -89.06 65.95 158.47
N THR A 84 -89.64 65.14 159.36
CA THR A 84 -88.90 64.26 160.27
C THR A 84 -88.89 62.81 159.77
N PHE A 85 -87.81 62.08 160.04
CA PHE A 85 -87.72 60.65 159.73
C PHE A 85 -87.55 59.78 160.99
N SER A 86 -87.89 58.51 160.82
CA SER A 86 -87.51 57.44 161.75
C SER A 86 -86.56 56.48 161.06
N GLN A 87 -85.57 55.98 161.79
CA GLN A 87 -84.57 55.05 161.27
C GLN A 87 -84.54 53.76 162.09
N ASP A 88 -84.60 52.62 161.39
CA ASP A 88 -84.40 51.27 161.95
C ASP A 88 -83.37 50.51 161.10
N GLY A 89 -82.13 50.45 161.60
CA GLY A 89 -80.97 49.99 160.84
C GLY A 89 -80.68 50.90 159.63
N ASP A 90 -80.50 50.28 158.46
CA ASP A 90 -80.25 51.00 157.21
C ASP A 90 -81.55 51.43 156.52
N LYS A 91 -82.72 51.14 157.11
CA LYS A 91 -84.01 51.52 156.55
C LYS A 91 -84.48 52.86 157.14
N LEU A 92 -84.73 53.81 156.25
CA LEU A 92 -85.27 55.12 156.57
C LEU A 92 -86.74 55.17 156.19
N THR A 93 -87.58 55.63 157.11
CA THR A 93 -88.98 55.94 156.83
C THR A 93 -89.22 57.41 157.08
N TRP A 94 -89.52 58.13 156.00
CA TRP A 94 -89.72 59.56 155.97
C TRP A 94 -91.20 59.90 156.03
N ASN A 95 -91.58 60.78 156.95
CA ASN A 95 -92.92 61.37 156.92
C ASN A 95 -92.90 62.57 155.97
N THR A 96 -93.37 62.38 154.76
CA THR A 96 -93.05 63.31 153.66
C THR A 96 -94.06 64.43 153.47
N GLU A 97 -95.26 64.30 154.04
CA GLU A 97 -96.42 65.13 153.69
C GLU A 97 -96.61 65.31 152.17
N ASP A 98 -96.40 64.24 151.40
CA ASP A 98 -96.48 64.15 149.93
C ASP A 98 -95.43 64.98 149.17
N LYS A 99 -94.35 65.39 149.85
CA LYS A 99 -93.23 66.10 149.21
C LYS A 99 -92.07 65.18 148.91
N ASP A 100 -91.23 65.62 147.99
CA ASP A 100 -89.91 65.02 147.79
C ASP A 100 -89.05 65.17 149.03
N ILE A 101 -88.28 64.13 149.33
CA ILE A 101 -87.32 64.14 150.42
C ILE A 101 -85.93 64.36 149.87
N TYR A 102 -85.25 65.35 150.46
CA TYR A 102 -83.84 65.60 150.23
C TYR A 102 -83.12 65.43 151.54
N TYR A 103 -82.35 64.37 151.65
CA TYR A 103 -81.55 64.11 152.83
C TYR A 103 -80.09 63.91 152.47
N GLN A 104 -79.24 64.25 153.42
CA GLN A 104 -77.81 64.20 153.23
C GLN A 104 -77.18 63.49 154.43
N GLY A 105 -76.23 62.62 154.16
CA GLY A 105 -75.43 61.95 155.18
C GLY A 105 -74.01 61.69 154.69
N THR A 106 -73.15 61.26 155.61
CA THR A 106 -71.73 60.98 155.35
C THR A 106 -71.46 59.48 155.32
N THR A 107 -70.46 59.05 154.55
CA THR A 107 -70.04 57.64 154.47
C THR A 107 -68.52 57.50 154.36
N THR A 108 -68.04 56.29 154.64
CA THR A 108 -66.63 55.90 154.50
C THR A 108 -66.45 54.71 153.54
N LYS A 109 -67.44 54.45 152.67
CA LYS A 109 -67.43 53.35 151.69
C LYS A 109 -66.49 53.67 150.52
N ASP A 110 -65.81 52.65 150.00
CA ASP A 110 -64.95 52.78 148.83
C ASP A 110 -65.76 53.15 147.58
N LEU A 111 -65.20 54.03 146.74
CA LEU A 111 -65.87 54.50 145.52
C LEU A 111 -65.77 53.44 144.40
N PRO A 112 -66.86 53.20 143.63
CA PRO A 112 -66.86 52.22 142.53
C PRO A 112 -65.95 52.65 141.38
N VAL A 113 -65.81 53.96 141.20
CA VAL A 113 -64.83 54.57 140.31
C VAL A 113 -64.10 55.67 141.06
N SER A 114 -62.77 55.66 140.95
CA SER A 114 -61.89 56.63 141.62
C SER A 114 -61.08 57.41 140.60
N MET A 115 -60.65 58.61 140.97
CA MET A 115 -59.76 59.43 140.17
C MET A 115 -58.43 59.71 140.91
N GLU A 116 -57.36 59.86 140.14
CA GLU A 116 -56.05 60.28 140.63
C GLU A 116 -55.52 61.41 139.74
N LEU A 117 -55.01 62.49 140.34
CA LEU A 117 -54.39 63.60 139.62
C LEU A 117 -52.90 63.67 139.94
N LYS A 118 -52.05 63.54 138.92
CA LYS A 118 -50.60 63.70 139.04
C LYS A 118 -50.15 64.96 138.31
N TYR A 119 -49.37 65.78 139.01
CA TYR A 119 -48.87 67.06 138.49
C TYR A 119 -47.38 66.95 138.19
N TYR A 120 -46.96 67.54 137.08
CA TYR A 120 -45.57 67.62 136.66
C TYR A 120 -45.27 69.06 136.20
N LEU A 121 -44.19 69.66 136.69
CA LEU A 121 -43.72 70.97 136.24
C LEU A 121 -42.37 70.79 135.56
N ASP A 122 -42.23 71.30 134.33
CA ASP A 122 -41.06 71.14 133.46
C ASP A 122 -40.62 69.66 133.30
N GLY A 123 -41.59 68.74 133.27
CA GLY A 123 -41.39 67.30 133.13
C GLY A 123 -41.02 66.55 134.42
N ALA A 124 -40.90 67.22 135.58
CA ALA A 124 -40.66 66.57 136.86
C ALA A 124 -41.94 66.52 137.71
N GLN A 125 -42.27 65.34 138.24
CA GLN A 125 -43.45 65.16 139.10
C GLN A 125 -43.30 66.01 140.37
N ILE A 126 -44.36 66.71 140.73
CA ILE A 126 -44.37 67.67 141.83
C ILE A 126 -45.63 67.50 142.68
N SER A 127 -45.48 67.68 144.00
CA SER A 127 -46.62 67.61 144.91
C SER A 127 -47.50 68.86 144.77
N PRO A 128 -48.83 68.77 144.98
CA PRO A 128 -49.71 69.93 144.88
C PRO A 128 -49.30 71.11 145.78
N SER A 129 -48.85 70.84 147.02
CA SER A 129 -48.42 71.89 147.96
C SER A 129 -47.14 72.61 147.53
N ASP A 130 -46.26 71.94 146.79
CA ASP A 130 -45.00 72.54 146.31
C ASP A 130 -45.15 73.22 144.95
N LEU A 131 -46.31 73.10 144.32
CA LEU A 131 -46.61 73.67 143.00
C LEU A 131 -47.12 75.12 143.11
N ALA A 132 -47.76 75.48 144.22
CA ALA A 132 -48.27 76.83 144.46
C ALA A 132 -47.21 77.92 144.21
N GLY A 133 -47.58 78.96 143.46
CA GLY A 133 -46.74 80.11 143.12
C GLY A 133 -45.62 79.85 142.11
N LYS A 134 -45.47 78.63 141.60
CA LYS A 134 -44.41 78.30 140.63
C LYS A 134 -44.82 78.60 139.19
N SER A 135 -43.82 78.84 138.36
CA SER A 135 -43.96 79.12 136.93
C SER A 135 -43.15 78.13 136.11
N GLY A 136 -43.69 77.64 135.00
CA GLY A 136 -43.08 76.63 134.12
C GLY A 136 -44.12 75.97 133.22
N HIS A 137 -43.73 74.90 132.52
CA HIS A 137 -44.66 74.10 131.72
C HIS A 137 -45.29 73.01 132.61
N LEU A 138 -46.59 73.09 132.83
CA LEU A 138 -47.36 72.18 133.66
C LEU A 138 -47.99 71.07 132.82
N LYS A 139 -47.88 69.83 133.30
CA LYS A 139 -48.64 68.67 132.83
C LYS A 139 -49.43 68.10 134.01
N ILE A 140 -50.72 67.85 133.81
CA ILE A 140 -51.63 67.21 134.77
C ILE A 140 -52.19 65.96 134.12
N GLU A 141 -51.83 64.80 134.67
CA GLU A 141 -52.38 63.51 134.25
C GLU A 141 -53.55 63.14 135.16
N VAL A 142 -54.68 62.78 134.54
CA VAL A 142 -55.89 62.34 135.24
C VAL A 142 -56.23 60.93 134.80
N THR A 143 -56.07 59.99 135.72
CA THR A 143 -56.37 58.58 135.50
C THR A 143 -57.63 58.18 136.25
N TYR A 144 -58.50 57.41 135.59
CA TYR A 144 -59.70 56.84 136.19
C TYR A 144 -59.53 55.34 136.41
N LYS A 145 -60.08 54.83 137.51
CA LYS A 145 -60.04 53.39 137.79
C LYS A 145 -61.43 52.87 138.10
N ASN A 146 -61.92 51.98 137.23
CA ASN A 146 -63.16 51.25 137.41
C ASN A 146 -62.91 49.95 138.20
N ASN A 147 -63.62 49.77 139.30
CA ASN A 147 -63.43 48.61 140.18
C ASN A 147 -64.64 47.65 140.16
N VAL A 148 -65.57 47.81 139.21
CA VAL A 148 -66.82 47.03 139.15
C VAL A 148 -66.88 46.15 137.89
N LYS A 149 -67.24 44.87 138.07
CA LYS A 149 -67.49 43.91 136.98
C LYS A 149 -68.81 43.17 137.20
N ASN A 150 -69.54 42.94 136.11
CA ASN A 150 -70.77 42.15 136.05
C ASN A 150 -70.60 40.94 135.10
N LYS A 151 -71.59 40.03 135.07
CA LYS A 151 -71.59 38.83 134.22
C LYS A 151 -72.68 38.94 133.15
N THR A 152 -72.28 38.93 131.87
CA THR A 152 -73.14 39.27 130.73
C THR A 152 -73.04 38.23 129.60
N LYS A 153 -74.03 38.12 128.71
CA LYS A 153 -74.02 37.17 127.59
C LYS A 153 -73.51 37.79 126.29
N VAL A 154 -72.59 37.11 125.61
CA VAL A 154 -72.04 37.41 124.27
C VAL A 154 -72.41 36.24 123.36
N GLY A 155 -73.29 36.46 122.38
CA GLY A 155 -73.86 35.39 121.55
C GLY A 155 -74.41 34.23 122.41
N LYS A 156 -73.78 33.04 122.31
CA LYS A 156 -74.14 31.84 123.11
C LYS A 156 -73.34 31.64 124.41
N LYS A 157 -72.40 32.52 124.76
CA LYS A 157 -71.47 32.36 125.91
C LYS A 157 -71.71 33.44 126.99
N THR A 158 -71.41 33.14 128.26
CA THR A 158 -71.48 34.12 129.37
C THR A 158 -70.06 34.55 129.76
N THR A 159 -69.81 35.86 129.82
CA THR A 159 -68.49 36.50 129.98
C THR A 159 -68.54 37.55 131.11
N GLU A 160 -67.45 37.72 131.87
CA GLU A 160 -67.33 38.81 132.85
C GLU A 160 -66.90 40.10 132.15
N MET A 161 -67.66 41.18 132.34
CA MET A 161 -67.45 42.47 131.70
C MET A 161 -67.37 43.59 132.76
N TYR A 162 -66.58 44.63 132.50
CA TYR A 162 -66.57 45.83 133.36
C TYR A 162 -67.89 46.59 133.21
N ALA A 163 -68.44 47.07 134.34
CA ALA A 163 -69.63 47.91 134.33
C ALA A 163 -69.30 49.26 133.67
N PRO A 164 -70.15 49.81 132.80
CA PRO A 164 -69.80 51.00 132.03
C PRO A 164 -69.82 52.25 132.93
N PHE A 165 -68.71 52.97 132.97
CA PHE A 165 -68.63 54.32 133.55
C PHE A 165 -68.04 55.29 132.53
N VAL A 166 -68.64 56.47 132.44
CA VAL A 166 -68.11 57.60 131.68
C VAL A 166 -67.70 58.69 132.66
N MET A 167 -66.40 58.99 132.69
CA MET A 167 -65.80 59.95 133.62
C MET A 167 -65.52 61.26 132.90
N ALA A 168 -65.99 62.39 133.46
CA ALA A 168 -65.78 63.73 132.90
C ALA A 168 -65.21 64.69 133.95
N THR A 169 -63.95 65.12 133.80
CA THR A 169 -63.27 66.02 134.74
C THR A 169 -63.19 67.43 134.19
N ALA A 170 -63.67 68.42 134.95
CA ALA A 170 -63.64 69.84 134.65
C ALA A 170 -62.66 70.60 135.57
N MET A 171 -61.74 71.37 134.98
CA MET A 171 -60.76 72.20 135.68
C MET A 171 -60.91 73.67 135.29
N ILE A 172 -60.98 74.58 136.25
CA ILE A 172 -61.09 76.03 136.01
C ILE A 172 -59.74 76.69 136.28
N LEU A 173 -59.14 77.25 135.23
CA LEU A 173 -57.79 77.80 135.21
C LEU A 173 -57.84 79.30 134.88
N PRO A 174 -57.34 80.21 135.73
CA PRO A 174 -57.32 81.65 135.43
C PRO A 174 -56.44 81.97 134.22
N THR A 175 -56.93 82.75 133.25
CA THR A 175 -56.14 83.09 132.04
C THR A 175 -54.94 83.98 132.31
N ASP A 176 -54.96 84.71 133.44
CA ASP A 176 -53.85 85.57 133.85
C ASP A 176 -52.61 84.74 134.22
N ASN A 177 -52.81 83.50 134.68
CA ASN A 177 -51.77 82.62 135.19
C ASN A 177 -51.54 81.40 134.28
N PHE A 178 -52.50 81.03 133.43
CA PHE A 178 -52.44 79.85 132.54
C PHE A 178 -52.59 80.25 131.08
N THR A 179 -51.57 79.93 130.28
CA THR A 179 -51.54 80.13 128.83
C THR A 179 -51.23 78.82 128.10
N ASN A 180 -51.53 78.73 126.80
CA ASN A 180 -51.28 77.53 125.99
C ASN A 180 -51.88 76.22 126.54
N VAL A 181 -53.10 76.28 127.07
CA VAL A 181 -53.76 75.11 127.64
C VAL A 181 -54.20 74.13 126.53
N THR A 182 -53.75 72.88 126.59
CA THR A 182 -54.10 71.77 125.67
C THR A 182 -54.51 70.50 126.43
N ILE A 183 -55.25 69.62 125.76
CA ILE A 183 -55.73 68.33 126.31
C ILE A 183 -55.76 67.28 125.20
N ASP A 184 -55.40 66.03 125.50
CA ASP A 184 -55.38 64.90 124.53
C ASP A 184 -56.78 64.31 124.28
N ASN A 185 -57.53 64.01 125.34
CA ASN A 185 -58.84 63.40 125.28
C ASN A 185 -59.89 64.24 126.02
N GLY A 186 -60.16 65.44 125.47
CA GLY A 186 -61.07 66.41 126.05
C GLY A 186 -61.20 67.70 125.24
N LYS A 187 -61.71 68.75 125.90
CA LYS A 187 -61.94 70.07 125.30
C LYS A 187 -61.61 71.20 126.26
N VAL A 188 -60.93 72.23 125.76
CA VAL A 188 -60.68 73.49 126.48
C VAL A 188 -61.69 74.55 126.00
N LEU A 189 -62.29 75.27 126.95
CA LEU A 189 -63.25 76.37 126.75
C LEU A 189 -62.71 77.62 127.45
N SER A 190 -62.89 78.82 126.90
CA SER A 190 -62.45 80.08 127.55
C SER A 190 -63.59 81.08 127.61
N ASP A 191 -63.84 81.69 128.78
CA ASP A 191 -64.86 82.74 128.94
C ASP A 191 -64.28 84.17 128.86
N GLY A 192 -62.98 84.28 128.55
CA GLY A 192 -62.23 85.54 128.46
C GLY A 192 -61.60 86.00 129.78
N GLN A 193 -61.97 85.41 130.92
CA GLN A 193 -61.29 85.62 132.21
C GLN A 193 -60.69 84.31 132.76
N ARG A 194 -61.25 83.15 132.41
CA ARG A 194 -60.79 81.82 132.84
C ARG A 194 -60.93 80.80 131.70
N ASN A 195 -60.03 79.82 131.67
CA ASN A 195 -60.10 78.61 130.85
C ASN A 195 -60.73 77.47 131.64
N ILE A 196 -61.73 76.80 131.08
CA ILE A 196 -62.36 75.59 131.62
C ILE A 196 -61.92 74.42 130.74
N VAL A 197 -61.18 73.48 131.30
CA VAL A 197 -60.77 72.23 130.62
C VAL A 197 -61.69 71.11 131.02
N ILE A 198 -62.22 70.34 130.06
CA ILE A 198 -63.09 69.18 130.31
C ILE A 198 -62.46 67.93 129.63
N GLY A 199 -62.00 66.95 130.40
CA GLY A 199 -61.49 65.66 129.89
C GLY A 199 -62.48 64.51 130.11
N VAL A 200 -62.53 63.52 129.20
CA VAL A 200 -63.43 62.36 129.29
C VAL A 200 -62.64 61.04 129.29
N GLY A 201 -63.12 60.00 129.96
CA GLY A 201 -62.54 58.64 129.88
C GLY A 201 -63.58 57.54 130.15
N MET A 202 -63.41 56.36 129.54
CA MET A 202 -64.29 55.20 129.63
C MET A 202 -63.54 53.95 130.14
N PRO A 203 -63.20 53.90 131.44
CA PRO A 203 -62.36 52.83 131.97
C PRO A 203 -63.01 51.44 131.87
N GLY A 204 -62.34 50.50 131.17
CA GLY A 204 -62.71 49.09 131.06
C GLY A 204 -63.40 48.68 129.75
N LEU A 205 -63.61 49.59 128.79
CA LEU A 205 -64.37 49.30 127.56
C LEU A 205 -63.58 48.50 126.50
N ALA A 206 -62.27 48.74 126.36
CA ALA A 206 -61.43 48.01 125.38
C ALA A 206 -61.35 46.51 125.69
N ASP A 207 -61.19 46.18 126.97
CA ASP A 207 -61.19 44.80 127.46
C ASP A 207 -62.51 44.06 127.17
N ASN A 208 -63.64 44.78 127.18
CA ASN A 208 -64.95 44.18 126.92
C ASN A 208 -65.12 43.77 125.43
N LEU A 209 -64.44 44.42 124.47
CA LEU A 209 -64.57 44.15 123.02
C LEU A 209 -63.62 43.07 122.47
N ASP A 210 -62.41 42.91 123.03
CA ASP A 210 -61.47 41.80 122.74
C ASP A 210 -61.15 41.53 121.26
N LEU A 211 -60.95 42.60 120.48
CA LEU A 211 -60.80 42.57 119.01
C LEU A 211 -59.58 41.75 118.53
N ASN A 212 -58.50 41.71 119.31
CA ASN A 212 -57.27 40.97 118.99
C ASN A 212 -57.43 39.44 118.98
N SER A 213 -58.54 38.92 119.53
CA SER A 213 -58.83 37.50 119.53
C SER A 213 -59.54 37.01 118.26
N VAL A 214 -60.08 37.94 117.46
CA VAL A 214 -60.77 37.66 116.19
C VAL A 214 -59.79 37.75 115.03
N ASP A 215 -58.95 38.79 115.01
CA ASP A 215 -57.85 38.94 114.05
C ASP A 215 -56.72 39.74 114.70
N GLU A 216 -55.47 39.28 114.56
CA GLU A 216 -54.30 39.95 115.13
C GLU A 216 -54.03 41.33 114.50
N ASP A 217 -54.68 41.64 113.37
CA ASP A 217 -54.46 42.86 112.58
C ASP A 217 -55.51 43.99 112.81
N ILE A 218 -56.46 43.88 113.76
CA ILE A 218 -57.47 44.92 114.05
C ILE A 218 -56.98 45.90 115.14
N ASP A 219 -56.65 47.15 114.79
CA ASP A 219 -56.16 48.22 115.69
C ASP A 219 -57.21 49.33 115.90
N LEU A 220 -57.78 49.45 117.11
CA LEU A 220 -58.82 50.43 117.48
C LEU A 220 -58.54 51.01 118.89
N ASP A 221 -58.34 52.34 119.00
CA ASP A 221 -57.91 53.03 120.23
C ASP A 221 -59.10 53.60 121.04
N ILE A 222 -59.30 53.14 122.29
CA ILE A 222 -60.44 53.51 123.17
C ILE A 222 -59.89 54.19 124.45
N PRO A 223 -60.27 55.45 124.77
CA PRO A 223 -59.58 56.23 125.79
C PRO A 223 -60.04 55.97 127.24
N GLU A 224 -59.08 55.71 128.13
CA GLU A 224 -59.32 55.40 129.56
C GLU A 224 -58.79 56.46 130.56
N GLU A 225 -57.91 57.34 130.11
CA GLU A 225 -57.31 58.46 130.88
C GLU A 225 -57.12 59.70 130.00
N PHE A 226 -56.77 60.83 130.60
CA PHE A 226 -56.42 62.03 129.83
C PHE A 226 -55.33 62.87 130.51
N THR A 227 -54.64 63.67 129.70
CA THR A 227 -53.58 64.58 130.11
C THR A 227 -53.91 66.01 129.68
N MET A 228 -53.78 66.96 130.61
CA MET A 228 -53.83 68.40 130.33
C MET A 228 -52.44 69.02 130.47
N GLU A 229 -52.06 69.90 129.53
CA GLU A 229 -50.81 70.65 129.59
C GLU A 229 -51.07 72.16 129.46
N ALA A 230 -50.27 72.98 130.14
CA ALA A 230 -50.38 74.43 130.10
C ALA A 230 -49.07 75.11 130.50
N ASP A 231 -48.78 76.28 129.94
CA ASP A 231 -47.71 77.14 130.44
C ASP A 231 -48.27 78.02 131.57
N VAL A 232 -47.67 77.91 132.76
CA VAL A 232 -48.14 78.58 133.96
C VAL A 232 -47.16 79.61 134.49
N THR A 233 -47.68 80.76 134.92
CA THR A 233 -46.96 81.77 135.68
C THR A 233 -47.66 82.02 137.00
N ASP A 234 -46.95 81.87 138.11
CA ASP A 234 -47.48 82.03 139.46
C ASP A 234 -48.69 81.09 139.70
N PHE A 235 -48.44 79.78 139.72
CA PHE A 235 -49.50 78.78 139.70
C PHE A 235 -50.45 78.91 140.90
N THR A 236 -51.72 79.15 140.60
CA THR A 236 -52.84 79.07 141.55
C THR A 236 -54.01 78.39 140.85
N MET A 237 -54.58 77.34 141.44
CA MET A 237 -55.67 76.59 140.83
C MET A 237 -56.86 76.47 141.78
N SER A 238 -58.05 76.77 141.26
CA SER A 238 -59.31 76.51 141.96
C SER A 238 -59.58 75.00 142.06
N SER A 239 -60.54 74.60 142.88
CA SER A 239 -60.98 73.20 142.96
C SER A 239 -61.33 72.62 141.58
N THR A 240 -61.00 71.33 141.33
CA THR A 240 -61.44 70.61 140.12
C THR A 240 -62.67 69.77 140.41
N PHE A 241 -63.57 69.64 139.43
CA PHE A 241 -64.82 68.89 139.57
C PHE A 241 -64.87 67.73 138.58
N THR A 242 -65.05 66.50 139.05
CA THR A 242 -65.20 65.32 138.20
C THR A 242 -66.56 64.68 138.36
N PHE A 243 -67.21 64.40 137.23
CA PHE A 243 -68.50 63.75 137.15
C PHE A 243 -68.32 62.32 136.64
N ALA A 244 -68.76 61.32 137.40
CA ALA A 244 -68.92 59.97 136.90
C ALA A 244 -70.38 59.71 136.55
N LEU A 245 -70.63 59.29 135.30
CA LEU A 245 -71.95 59.02 134.73
C LEU A 245 -72.05 57.54 134.34
N THR A 246 -73.18 56.90 134.63
CA THR A 246 -73.42 55.46 134.37
C THR A 246 -74.31 55.18 133.16
N ASP A 247 -75.12 56.14 132.71
CA ASP A 247 -76.27 55.87 131.83
C ASP A 247 -76.05 56.27 130.34
N ILE A 248 -74.82 56.60 129.92
CA ILE A 248 -74.56 57.16 128.58
C ILE A 248 -74.61 56.11 127.46
N LEU A 249 -74.32 54.82 127.74
CA LEU A 249 -74.14 53.80 126.70
C LEU A 249 -75.43 53.03 126.33
N ASP A 250 -76.49 53.14 127.12
CA ASP A 250 -77.75 52.37 126.96
C ASP A 250 -78.57 52.74 125.70
N SER A 251 -78.12 53.70 124.87
CA SER A 251 -78.86 54.22 123.71
C SER A 251 -78.39 53.72 122.32
N LEU A 252 -77.56 52.67 122.24
CA LEU A 252 -77.05 52.08 120.98
C LEU A 252 -77.82 50.78 120.62
N ASP A 253 -78.31 50.64 119.38
CA ASP A 253 -79.12 49.50 118.90
C ASP A 253 -78.39 48.75 117.75
N VAL A 254 -78.13 47.44 117.89
CA VAL A 254 -77.22 46.64 117.03
C VAL A 254 -77.87 45.44 116.31
N ASP A 255 -79.18 45.24 116.43
CA ASP A 255 -79.88 44.03 115.96
C ASP A 255 -80.20 43.96 114.43
N ASP A 256 -79.83 44.96 113.59
CA ASP A 256 -80.41 45.16 112.24
C ASP A 256 -79.40 45.05 111.04
N ILE A 257 -78.51 44.04 111.00
CA ILE A 257 -77.46 43.86 109.95
C ILE A 257 -77.68 42.58 109.08
N ASP A 258 -78.33 42.69 107.91
CA ASP A 258 -78.78 41.55 107.05
C ASP A 258 -77.92 41.22 105.77
N GLY A 259 -76.78 41.87 105.52
CA GLY A 259 -76.11 41.84 104.20
C GLY A 259 -75.03 40.77 103.93
N LEU A 260 -74.79 39.83 104.85
CA LEU A 260 -73.60 38.96 104.80
C LEU A 260 -73.75 37.73 103.89
N ASP A 261 -74.97 37.22 103.68
CA ASP A 261 -75.23 36.00 102.91
C ASP A 261 -75.04 36.20 101.39
N ASP A 262 -75.44 37.35 100.82
CA ASP A 262 -75.33 37.65 99.38
C ASP A 262 -73.86 37.72 98.89
N LEU A 263 -72.93 38.07 99.80
CA LEU A 263 -71.51 38.19 99.48
C LEU A 263 -70.85 36.81 99.28
N LYS A 264 -71.31 35.79 100.01
CA LYS A 264 -70.78 34.41 99.93
C LYS A 264 -71.09 33.75 98.58
N ASP A 265 -72.32 33.92 98.08
CA ASP A 265 -72.74 33.34 96.80
C ASP A 265 -71.95 33.88 95.60
N SER A 266 -71.67 35.20 95.60
CA SER A 266 -70.90 35.85 94.54
C SER A 266 -69.45 35.35 94.45
N MET A 267 -68.85 35.01 95.59
CA MET A 267 -67.49 34.46 95.64
C MET A 267 -67.40 33.05 95.06
N LYS A 268 -68.46 32.25 95.20
CA LYS A 268 -68.52 30.91 94.63
C LYS A 268 -68.55 30.91 93.09
N GLU A 269 -69.33 31.81 92.47
CA GLU A 269 -69.39 31.90 91.01
C GLU A 269 -68.05 32.29 90.38
N LEU A 270 -67.27 33.14 91.06
CA LEU A 270 -65.95 33.56 90.60
C LEU A 270 -64.94 32.39 90.55
N THR A 271 -64.97 31.50 91.53
CA THR A 271 -64.12 30.30 91.59
C THR A 271 -64.41 29.33 90.44
N ASP A 272 -65.70 29.09 90.15
CA ASP A 272 -66.11 28.17 89.09
C ASP A 272 -65.64 28.68 87.71
N ALA A 273 -65.73 29.99 87.44
CA ALA A 273 -65.26 30.60 86.18
C ALA A 273 -63.73 30.56 86.02
N ALA A 274 -62.97 30.68 87.11
CA ALA A 274 -61.52 30.59 87.08
C ALA A 274 -61.03 29.17 86.75
N THR A 275 -61.73 28.15 87.27
CA THR A 275 -61.46 26.74 86.93
C THR A 275 -61.65 26.47 85.42
N GLU A 276 -62.73 26.96 84.80
CA GLU A 276 -62.94 26.80 83.35
C GLU A 276 -61.83 27.45 82.50
N LEU A 277 -61.30 28.59 82.95
CA LEU A 277 -60.20 29.29 82.28
C LEU A 277 -58.88 28.49 82.36
N VAL A 278 -58.63 27.80 83.47
CA VAL A 278 -57.50 26.88 83.65
C VAL A 278 -57.60 25.68 82.69
N ASP A 279 -58.78 25.09 82.55
CA ASP A 279 -58.99 23.96 81.65
C ASP A 279 -58.83 24.36 80.18
N GLY A 280 -59.42 25.48 79.75
CA GLY A 280 -59.32 25.95 78.37
C GLY A 280 -57.89 26.33 77.95
N SER A 281 -57.11 26.91 78.86
CA SER A 281 -55.69 27.24 78.60
C SER A 281 -54.81 25.97 78.54
N LYS A 282 -55.15 24.94 79.32
CA LYS A 282 -54.50 23.63 79.26
C LYS A 282 -54.76 22.92 77.92
N GLU A 283 -56.00 22.92 77.43
CA GLU A 283 -56.32 22.34 76.11
C GLU A 283 -55.53 23.02 74.98
N LEU A 284 -55.37 24.35 75.02
CA LEU A 284 -54.55 25.09 74.07
C LEU A 284 -53.08 24.66 74.13
N SER A 285 -52.52 24.48 75.33
CA SER A 285 -51.14 24.01 75.53
C SER A 285 -50.93 22.59 74.99
N ASP A 286 -51.87 21.68 75.25
CA ASP A 286 -51.79 20.29 74.80
C ASP A 286 -51.96 20.20 73.25
N GLY A 287 -52.84 21.01 72.67
CA GLY A 287 -53.01 21.12 71.22
C GLY A 287 -51.78 21.69 70.51
N ALA A 288 -51.14 22.71 71.07
CA ALA A 288 -49.90 23.28 70.53
C ALA A 288 -48.72 22.30 70.60
N SER A 289 -48.64 21.49 71.66
CA SER A 289 -47.64 20.43 71.80
C SER A 289 -47.84 19.32 70.76
N THR A 290 -49.08 18.90 70.52
CA THR A 290 -49.40 17.90 69.49
C THR A 290 -49.04 18.41 68.08
N LEU A 291 -49.27 19.69 67.81
CA LEU A 291 -48.87 20.31 66.55
C LEU A 291 -47.34 20.30 66.37
N ASP A 292 -46.56 20.58 67.43
CA ASP A 292 -45.09 20.50 67.38
C ASP A 292 -44.62 19.08 67.02
N GLU A 293 -45.15 18.06 67.69
CA GLU A 293 -44.81 16.66 67.41
C GLU A 293 -45.11 16.26 65.96
N LYS A 294 -46.31 16.58 65.45
CA LYS A 294 -46.67 16.26 64.06
C LYS A 294 -45.86 17.04 63.04
N TYR A 295 -45.43 18.25 63.38
CA TYR A 295 -44.56 19.02 62.51
C TYR A 295 -43.13 18.45 62.46
N GLN A 296 -42.64 17.82 63.54
CA GLN A 296 -41.34 17.13 63.52
C GLN A 296 -41.33 15.92 62.57
N GLU A 297 -42.44 15.18 62.44
CA GLU A 297 -42.59 14.11 61.44
C GLU A 297 -42.50 14.67 60.01
N PHE A 298 -43.16 15.80 59.74
CA PHE A 298 -43.13 16.48 58.45
C PHE A 298 -41.72 17.02 58.09
N ASP A 299 -41.04 17.66 59.05
CA ASP A 299 -39.66 18.15 58.93
C ASP A 299 -38.68 17.00 58.60
N SER A 300 -38.87 15.84 59.24
CA SER A 300 -38.11 14.61 58.93
C SER A 300 -38.36 14.08 57.51
N GLY A 301 -39.60 14.20 57.02
CA GLY A 301 -39.96 13.90 55.63
C GLY A 301 -39.24 14.81 54.63
N ILE A 302 -39.10 16.11 54.93
CA ILE A 302 -38.35 17.06 54.11
C ILE A 302 -36.86 16.74 54.09
N ALA A 303 -36.28 16.34 55.22
CA ALA A 303 -34.88 15.89 55.29
C ALA A 303 -34.62 14.66 54.40
N THR A 304 -35.57 13.71 54.39
CA THR A 304 -35.52 12.53 53.52
C THR A 304 -35.63 12.91 52.04
N LEU A 305 -36.56 13.79 51.69
CA LEU A 305 -36.71 14.32 50.33
C LEU A 305 -35.43 15.02 49.85
N THR A 306 -34.84 15.88 50.69
CA THR A 306 -33.59 16.59 50.41
C THR A 306 -32.44 15.62 50.14
N SER A 307 -32.32 14.57 50.95
CA SER A 307 -31.32 13.51 50.78
C SER A 307 -31.51 12.72 49.47
N GLY A 308 -32.76 12.38 49.14
CA GLY A 308 -33.12 11.71 47.89
C GLY A 308 -32.79 12.57 46.65
N VAL A 309 -33.10 13.86 46.70
CA VAL A 309 -32.77 14.82 45.64
C VAL A 309 -31.26 15.01 45.49
N SER A 310 -30.51 15.02 46.60
CA SER A 310 -29.04 15.07 46.56
C SER A 310 -28.43 13.85 45.86
N THR A 311 -28.97 12.66 46.15
CA THR A 311 -28.57 11.41 45.48
C THR A 311 -28.89 11.46 43.99
N LEU A 312 -30.11 11.91 43.62
CA LEU A 312 -30.53 12.06 42.23
C LEU A 312 -29.62 13.04 41.47
N ASN A 313 -29.27 14.19 42.08
CA ASN A 313 -28.38 15.18 41.48
C ASN A 313 -26.96 14.63 41.26
N SER A 314 -26.43 13.88 42.22
CA SER A 314 -25.13 13.20 42.09
C SER A 314 -25.14 12.14 40.98
N GLY A 315 -26.24 11.38 40.87
CA GLY A 315 -26.45 10.43 39.78
C GLY A 315 -26.53 11.10 38.41
N ALA A 316 -27.26 12.21 38.30
CA ALA A 316 -27.36 13.00 37.06
C ALA A 316 -26.00 13.59 36.64
N ALA A 317 -25.19 14.08 37.58
CA ALA A 317 -23.83 14.55 37.30
C ALA A 317 -22.91 13.43 36.80
N THR A 318 -23.02 12.23 37.39
CA THR A 318 -22.28 11.04 36.96
C THR A 318 -22.69 10.61 35.55
N LEU A 319 -24.00 10.56 35.27
CA LEU A 319 -24.52 10.25 33.93
C LEU A 319 -24.04 11.27 32.90
N SER A 320 -24.11 12.57 33.21
CA SER A 320 -23.62 13.64 32.33
C SER A 320 -22.13 13.45 31.99
N SER A 321 -21.30 13.14 32.99
CA SER A 321 -19.87 12.89 32.79
C SER A 321 -19.60 11.64 31.94
N GLY A 322 -20.34 10.56 32.18
CA GLY A 322 -20.25 9.33 31.38
C GLY A 322 -20.67 9.53 29.93
N VAL A 323 -21.76 10.27 29.70
CA VAL A 323 -22.23 10.61 28.35
C VAL A 323 -21.25 11.53 27.61
N SER A 324 -20.63 12.50 28.30
CA SER A 324 -19.57 13.32 27.71
C SER A 324 -18.38 12.47 27.24
N SER A 325 -17.96 11.50 28.06
CA SER A 325 -16.87 10.56 27.70
C SER A 325 -17.24 9.66 26.52
N TYR A 326 -18.46 9.14 26.49
CA TYR A 326 -19.01 8.37 25.36
C TYR A 326 -19.05 9.20 24.07
N THR A 327 -19.50 10.45 24.15
CA THR A 327 -19.58 11.38 23.00
C THR A 327 -18.20 11.66 22.42
N ALA A 328 -17.20 11.92 23.27
CA ALA A 328 -15.81 12.08 22.82
C ALA A 328 -15.28 10.82 22.12
N GLY A 329 -15.65 9.62 22.60
CA GLY A 329 -15.33 8.35 21.94
C GLY A 329 -16.00 8.21 20.57
N ALA A 330 -17.27 8.57 20.44
CA ALA A 330 -18.00 8.56 19.17
C ALA A 330 -17.40 9.53 18.15
N ASP A 331 -17.01 10.73 18.58
CA ASP A 331 -16.36 11.73 17.72
C ASP A 331 -14.98 11.27 17.25
N LYS A 332 -14.22 10.61 18.14
CA LYS A 332 -12.94 10.00 17.78
C LYS A 332 -13.10 8.88 16.76
N LEU A 333 -14.13 8.03 16.92
CA LEU A 333 -14.46 7.00 15.94
C LEU A 333 -14.86 7.63 14.59
N ALA A 334 -15.71 8.66 14.58
CA ALA A 334 -16.09 9.36 13.35
C ALA A 334 -14.88 9.97 12.64
N SER A 335 -13.97 10.59 13.38
CA SER A 335 -12.71 11.13 12.85
C SER A 335 -11.83 10.04 12.24
N GLY A 336 -11.63 8.92 12.94
CA GLY A 336 -10.82 7.80 12.43
C GLY A 336 -11.45 7.12 11.20
N VAL A 337 -12.78 7.05 11.12
CA VAL A 337 -13.49 6.54 9.94
C VAL A 337 -13.32 7.48 8.73
N ASN A 338 -13.34 8.80 8.94
CA ASN A 338 -13.05 9.77 7.87
C ASN A 338 -11.61 9.62 7.35
N GLU A 339 -10.64 9.45 8.24
CA GLU A 339 -9.23 9.26 7.87
C GLU A 339 -9.03 7.94 7.07
N TYR A 340 -9.72 6.87 7.48
CA TYR A 340 -9.78 5.62 6.71
C TYR A 340 -10.44 5.82 5.33
N ALA A 341 -11.51 6.62 5.25
CA ALA A 341 -12.18 6.95 3.99
C ALA A 341 -11.26 7.70 3.02
N ASP A 342 -10.48 8.67 3.51
CA ASP A 342 -9.48 9.39 2.71
C ASP A 342 -8.38 8.44 2.20
N GLY A 343 -7.94 7.49 3.04
CA GLY A 343 -7.02 6.42 2.65
C GLY A 343 -7.58 5.53 1.53
N VAL A 344 -8.85 5.12 1.63
CA VAL A 344 -9.55 4.37 0.58
C VAL A 344 -9.68 5.19 -0.70
N GLY A 345 -9.94 6.50 -0.59
CA GLY A 345 -9.96 7.43 -1.72
C GLY A 345 -8.60 7.49 -2.45
N THR A 346 -7.51 7.56 -1.69
CA THR A 346 -6.14 7.54 -2.22
C THR A 346 -5.83 6.22 -2.92
N LEU A 347 -6.15 5.08 -2.28
CA LEU A 347 -6.00 3.75 -2.89
C LEU A 347 -6.77 3.65 -4.22
N SER A 348 -8.01 4.17 -4.25
CA SER A 348 -8.85 4.19 -5.45
C SER A 348 -8.22 4.99 -6.59
N LYS A 349 -7.60 6.13 -6.29
CA LYS A 349 -6.86 6.92 -7.27
C LYS A 349 -5.64 6.17 -7.82
N SER A 350 -4.79 5.62 -6.95
CA SER A 350 -3.60 4.86 -7.36
C SER A 350 -3.96 3.63 -8.20
N LEU A 351 -5.09 2.97 -7.89
CA LEU A 351 -5.58 1.84 -8.70
C LEU A 351 -6.01 2.24 -10.10
N LYS A 352 -6.59 3.44 -10.27
CA LYS A 352 -6.94 3.96 -11.61
C LYS A 352 -5.68 4.20 -12.44
N GLU A 353 -4.62 4.75 -11.84
CA GLU A 353 -3.32 4.92 -12.50
C GLU A 353 -2.70 3.57 -12.87
N TYR A 354 -2.72 2.60 -11.96
CA TYR A 354 -2.30 1.22 -12.23
C TYR A 354 -3.07 0.60 -13.41
N ASN A 355 -4.39 0.75 -13.45
CA ASN A 355 -5.22 0.23 -14.54
C ASN A 355 -4.91 0.89 -15.90
N THR A 356 -4.62 2.19 -15.91
CA THR A 356 -4.13 2.90 -17.10
C THR A 356 -2.79 2.33 -17.56
N GLY A 357 -1.88 2.03 -16.62
CA GLY A 357 -0.60 1.36 -16.89
C GLY A 357 -0.78 -0.03 -17.48
N VAL A 358 -1.67 -0.85 -16.92
CA VAL A 358 -2.00 -2.19 -17.44
C VAL A 358 -2.58 -2.11 -18.86
N THR A 359 -3.44 -1.13 -19.13
CA THR A 359 -4.00 -0.90 -20.48
C THR A 359 -2.91 -0.52 -21.47
N SER A 360 -2.01 0.38 -21.07
CA SER A 360 -0.87 0.81 -21.90
C SER A 360 0.09 -0.35 -22.19
N LEU A 361 0.39 -1.17 -21.18
CA LEU A 361 1.19 -2.39 -21.35
C LEU A 361 0.51 -3.37 -22.31
N ALA A 362 -0.80 -3.61 -22.18
CA ALA A 362 -1.53 -4.49 -23.08
C ALA A 362 -1.48 -3.99 -24.54
N SER A 363 -1.62 -2.68 -24.77
CA SER A 363 -1.44 -2.08 -26.10
C SER A 363 0.00 -2.21 -26.61
N GLY A 364 1.00 -2.01 -25.75
CA GLY A 364 2.42 -2.22 -26.10
C GLY A 364 2.72 -3.66 -26.50
N VAL A 365 2.16 -4.64 -25.77
CA VAL A 365 2.26 -6.06 -26.12
C VAL A 365 1.62 -6.35 -27.48
N GLN A 366 0.46 -5.76 -27.79
CA GLN A 366 -0.16 -5.91 -29.11
C GLN A 366 0.72 -5.36 -30.24
N GLN A 367 1.36 -4.21 -30.04
CA GLN A 367 2.30 -3.65 -31.03
C GLN A 367 3.55 -4.52 -31.19
N TYR A 368 4.13 -5.00 -30.08
CA TYR A 368 5.28 -5.91 -30.11
C TYR A 368 4.98 -7.20 -30.86
N VAL A 369 3.80 -7.80 -30.62
CA VAL A 369 3.35 -9.03 -31.31
C VAL A 369 3.15 -8.77 -32.79
N LYS A 370 2.54 -7.64 -33.15
CA LYS A 370 2.38 -7.24 -34.57
C LYS A 370 3.75 -7.08 -35.25
N GLY A 371 4.69 -6.40 -34.61
CA GLY A 371 6.06 -6.25 -35.12
C GLY A 371 6.79 -7.59 -35.25
N SER A 372 6.64 -8.46 -34.25
CA SER A 372 7.21 -9.82 -34.25
C SER A 372 6.65 -10.67 -35.39
N ASN A 373 5.33 -10.63 -35.62
CA ASN A 373 4.71 -11.35 -36.73
C ASN A 373 5.19 -10.83 -38.09
N ASN A 374 5.30 -9.51 -38.26
CA ASN A 374 5.84 -8.90 -39.47
C ASN A 374 7.30 -9.34 -39.72
N LEU A 375 8.14 -9.39 -38.67
CA LEU A 375 9.50 -9.89 -38.78
C LEU A 375 9.52 -11.37 -39.18
N THR A 376 8.69 -12.20 -38.54
CA THR A 376 8.56 -13.63 -38.87
C THR A 376 8.13 -13.84 -40.33
N ASP A 377 7.19 -13.04 -40.83
CA ASP A 377 6.78 -13.11 -42.24
C ASP A 377 7.88 -12.61 -43.20
N GLY A 378 8.64 -11.60 -42.79
CA GLY A 378 9.84 -11.15 -43.51
C GLY A 378 10.91 -12.24 -43.60
N VAL A 379 11.17 -12.94 -42.49
CA VAL A 379 12.08 -14.10 -42.45
C VAL A 379 11.60 -15.20 -43.39
N LYS A 380 10.31 -15.57 -43.36
CA LYS A 380 9.76 -16.58 -44.28
C LYS A 380 9.98 -16.20 -45.75
N LYS A 381 9.76 -14.94 -46.12
CA LYS A 381 10.00 -14.44 -47.49
C LYS A 381 11.48 -14.51 -47.86
N TYR A 382 12.38 -14.10 -46.97
CA TYR A 382 13.81 -14.17 -47.18
C TYR A 382 14.29 -15.62 -47.36
N VAL A 383 13.84 -16.55 -46.50
CA VAL A 383 14.19 -17.97 -46.59
C VAL A 383 13.68 -18.58 -47.90
N ALA A 384 12.47 -18.25 -48.33
CA ALA A 384 11.95 -18.67 -49.64
C ALA A 384 12.79 -18.12 -50.80
N GLY A 385 13.22 -16.85 -50.72
CA GLY A 385 14.12 -16.24 -51.71
C GLY A 385 15.47 -16.95 -51.81
N VAL A 386 16.08 -17.31 -50.67
CA VAL A 386 17.33 -18.10 -50.65
C VAL A 386 17.12 -19.50 -51.23
N SER A 387 15.97 -20.13 -50.95
CA SER A 387 15.65 -21.44 -51.54
C SER A 387 15.58 -21.36 -53.06
N ASN A 388 14.93 -20.32 -53.61
CA ASN A 388 14.86 -20.09 -55.06
C ASN A 388 16.25 -19.82 -55.66
N LEU A 389 17.10 -19.06 -54.97
CA LEU A 389 18.49 -18.84 -55.38
C LEU A 389 19.27 -20.17 -55.43
N GLY A 390 19.10 -21.04 -54.44
CA GLY A 390 19.69 -22.38 -54.40
C GLY A 390 19.30 -23.22 -55.61
N SER A 391 18.01 -23.32 -55.92
CA SER A 391 17.54 -24.05 -57.11
C SER A 391 18.06 -23.43 -58.41
N GLY A 392 18.18 -22.11 -58.48
CA GLY A 392 18.78 -21.42 -59.63
C GLY A 392 20.27 -21.76 -59.81
N ILE A 393 21.02 -21.83 -58.71
CA ILE A 393 22.44 -22.23 -58.71
C ILE A 393 22.59 -23.71 -59.09
N GLU A 394 21.76 -24.61 -58.58
CA GLU A 394 21.76 -26.02 -58.99
C GLU A 394 21.54 -26.18 -60.49
N THR A 395 20.60 -25.41 -61.05
CA THR A 395 20.34 -25.41 -62.51
C THR A 395 21.54 -24.86 -63.29
N TYR A 396 22.17 -23.80 -62.80
CA TYR A 396 23.36 -23.22 -63.42
C TYR A 396 24.56 -24.18 -63.37
N THR A 397 24.83 -24.81 -62.21
CA THR A 397 25.87 -25.85 -62.06
C THR A 397 25.63 -27.01 -63.01
N ALA A 398 24.39 -27.51 -63.11
CA ALA A 398 24.06 -28.58 -64.05
C ALA A 398 24.32 -28.18 -65.52
N GLY A 399 23.99 -26.95 -65.90
CA GLY A 399 24.28 -26.42 -67.23
C GLY A 399 25.79 -26.25 -67.50
N VAL A 400 26.55 -25.84 -66.49
CA VAL A 400 28.02 -25.78 -66.55
C VAL A 400 28.58 -27.19 -66.73
N SER A 401 28.19 -28.18 -65.92
CA SER A 401 28.66 -29.57 -66.08
C SER A 401 28.33 -30.16 -67.47
N GLN A 402 27.18 -29.82 -68.05
CA GLN A 402 26.83 -30.24 -69.41
C GLN A 402 27.75 -29.60 -70.47
N LEU A 403 28.10 -28.32 -70.31
CA LEU A 403 29.06 -27.65 -71.20
C LEU A 403 30.46 -28.28 -71.09
N GLY A 404 30.90 -28.60 -69.87
CA GLY A 404 32.15 -29.31 -69.61
C GLY A 404 32.25 -30.63 -70.36
N ALA A 405 31.23 -31.47 -70.22
CA ALA A 405 31.15 -32.75 -70.94
C ALA A 405 31.24 -32.56 -72.47
N GLY A 406 30.67 -31.49 -73.02
CA GLY A 406 30.80 -31.16 -74.45
C GLY A 406 32.20 -30.73 -74.85
N ILE A 407 32.88 -29.94 -74.01
CA ILE A 407 34.27 -29.52 -74.22
C ILE A 407 35.21 -30.74 -74.15
N ASP A 408 35.01 -31.64 -73.19
CA ASP A 408 35.81 -32.86 -73.05
C ASP A 408 35.65 -33.79 -74.27
N GLN A 409 34.43 -33.90 -74.79
CA GLN A 409 34.15 -34.68 -76.00
C GLN A 409 34.88 -34.09 -77.22
N GLU A 410 34.85 -32.78 -77.40
CA GLU A 410 35.56 -32.10 -78.49
C GLU A 410 37.09 -32.21 -78.34
N ALA A 411 37.61 -32.12 -77.11
CA ALA A 411 39.02 -32.29 -76.82
C ALA A 411 39.53 -33.69 -77.17
N ALA A 412 38.72 -34.72 -76.88
CA ALA A 412 39.01 -36.09 -77.28
C ALA A 412 39.05 -36.21 -78.82
N GLY A 413 38.05 -35.67 -79.52
CA GLY A 413 38.00 -35.67 -80.99
C GLY A 413 39.19 -34.97 -81.65
N LEU A 414 39.62 -33.82 -81.11
CA LEU A 414 40.80 -33.10 -81.61
C LEU A 414 42.11 -33.85 -81.33
N THR A 415 42.20 -34.58 -80.21
CA THR A 415 43.36 -35.44 -79.91
C THR A 415 43.46 -36.62 -80.88
N ASP A 416 42.32 -37.22 -81.23
CA ASP A 416 42.24 -38.30 -82.22
C ASP A 416 42.63 -37.80 -83.62
N LEU A 417 42.17 -36.59 -84.00
CA LEU A 417 42.56 -35.92 -85.24
C LEU A 417 44.06 -35.63 -85.28
N GLN A 418 44.63 -35.12 -84.18
CA GLN A 418 46.07 -34.87 -84.04
C GLN A 418 46.88 -36.15 -84.23
N THR A 419 46.43 -37.25 -83.62
CA THR A 419 47.05 -38.58 -83.77
C THR A 419 47.01 -39.03 -85.23
N SER A 420 45.86 -38.91 -85.89
CA SER A 420 45.66 -39.30 -87.29
C SER A 420 46.54 -38.48 -88.25
N VAL A 421 46.60 -37.16 -88.08
CA VAL A 421 47.44 -36.26 -88.90
C VAL A 421 48.93 -36.57 -88.68
N ASN A 422 49.38 -36.77 -87.44
CA ASN A 422 50.76 -37.16 -87.15
C ASN A 422 51.14 -38.51 -87.81
N GLY A 423 50.21 -39.47 -87.83
CA GLY A 423 50.37 -40.75 -88.51
C GLY A 423 50.52 -40.58 -90.02
N LEU A 424 49.67 -39.78 -90.65
CA LEU A 424 49.73 -39.46 -92.08
C LEU A 424 51.08 -38.79 -92.45
N VAL A 425 51.49 -37.78 -91.68
CA VAL A 425 52.77 -37.07 -91.91
C VAL A 425 53.95 -38.04 -91.88
N SER A 426 53.95 -38.95 -90.90
CA SER A 426 55.04 -39.91 -90.70
C SER A 426 55.07 -40.98 -91.80
N GLY A 427 53.90 -41.49 -92.21
CA GLY A 427 53.78 -42.50 -93.27
C GLY A 427 54.28 -42.00 -94.63
N ILE A 428 53.90 -40.78 -95.01
CA ILE A 428 54.34 -40.15 -96.26
C ILE A 428 55.85 -39.93 -96.27
N LYS A 429 56.43 -39.41 -95.17
CA LYS A 429 57.88 -39.17 -95.06
C LYS A 429 58.70 -40.45 -95.19
N ALA A 430 58.19 -41.59 -94.72
CA ALA A 430 58.90 -42.87 -94.78
C ALA A 430 58.92 -43.48 -96.19
N LYS A 431 57.86 -43.32 -96.99
CA LYS A 431 57.69 -44.00 -98.30
C LYS A 431 58.31 -43.26 -99.49
N LEU A 432 58.50 -41.95 -99.39
CA LEU A 432 59.08 -41.15 -100.47
C LEU A 432 60.51 -41.59 -100.88
N PRO A 433 61.44 -41.90 -99.94
CA PRO A 433 62.78 -42.37 -100.30
C PRO A 433 62.83 -43.76 -100.96
N GLU A 434 61.90 -44.66 -100.60
CA GLU A 434 61.79 -46.00 -101.20
C GLU A 434 61.47 -45.88 -102.71
N LEU A 435 60.53 -45.02 -103.08
CA LEU A 435 60.12 -44.79 -104.47
C LEU A 435 61.25 -44.18 -105.33
N GLN A 436 62.01 -43.23 -104.77
CA GLN A 436 63.18 -42.64 -105.45
C GLN A 436 64.27 -43.69 -105.73
N THR A 437 64.47 -44.63 -104.80
CA THR A 437 65.44 -45.71 -104.96
C THR A 437 65.05 -46.67 -106.08
N SER A 438 63.78 -47.06 -106.14
CA SER A 438 63.27 -47.95 -107.21
C SER A 438 63.47 -47.35 -108.60
N ILE A 439 63.21 -46.05 -108.77
CA ILE A 439 63.36 -45.36 -110.05
C ILE A 439 64.81 -45.35 -110.55
N ALA A 440 65.78 -45.17 -109.66
CA ALA A 440 67.20 -45.18 -110.01
C ALA A 440 67.66 -46.55 -110.56
N SER A 441 67.06 -47.65 -110.08
CA SER A 441 67.36 -49.00 -110.56
C SER A 441 66.86 -49.23 -111.99
N ILE A 442 65.70 -48.69 -112.36
CA ILE A 442 65.13 -48.87 -113.71
C ILE A 442 65.97 -48.13 -114.77
N VAL A 443 66.54 -46.96 -114.43
CA VAL A 443 67.44 -46.21 -115.33
C VAL A 443 68.70 -47.03 -115.68
N LYS A 444 69.36 -47.62 -114.67
CA LYS A 444 70.56 -48.46 -114.87
C LYS A 444 70.30 -49.67 -115.76
N PHE A 445 69.09 -50.20 -115.72
CA PHE A 445 68.70 -51.34 -116.54
C PHE A 445 68.56 -50.96 -118.03
N ALA A 446 67.91 -49.84 -118.34
CA ALA A 446 67.79 -49.33 -119.71
C ALA A 446 69.19 -49.09 -120.34
N GLU A 447 70.13 -48.55 -119.57
CA GLU A 447 71.53 -48.39 -120.01
C GLU A 447 72.20 -49.73 -120.35
N SER A 448 71.97 -50.76 -119.54
CA SER A 448 72.55 -52.10 -119.72
C SER A 448 72.02 -52.81 -120.98
N ALA A 449 70.73 -52.66 -121.29
CA ALA A 449 70.12 -53.21 -122.49
C ALA A 449 70.70 -52.62 -123.79
N LYS A 450 70.93 -51.29 -123.82
CA LYS A 450 71.60 -50.62 -124.96
C LYS A 450 73.01 -51.14 -125.19
N ALA A 451 73.76 -51.36 -124.10
CA ALA A 451 75.13 -51.86 -124.18
C ALA A 451 75.22 -53.28 -124.77
N TYR A 452 74.25 -54.15 -124.47
CA TYR A 452 74.17 -55.49 -125.05
C TYR A 452 73.88 -55.45 -126.56
N ALA A 453 72.91 -54.63 -126.96
CA ALA A 453 72.51 -54.46 -128.37
C ALA A 453 73.68 -54.01 -129.26
N ALA A 454 74.48 -53.05 -128.78
CA ALA A 454 75.64 -52.56 -129.52
C ALA A 454 76.68 -53.66 -129.80
N LYS A 455 76.97 -54.51 -128.80
CA LYS A 455 77.97 -55.58 -128.92
C LYS A 455 77.56 -56.69 -129.90
N THR A 456 76.27 -57.04 -129.95
CA THR A 456 75.75 -58.03 -130.91
C THR A 456 75.78 -57.50 -132.35
N GLY A 457 75.53 -56.20 -132.54
CA GLY A 457 75.70 -55.53 -133.84
C GLY A 457 77.15 -55.58 -134.37
N GLU A 458 78.15 -55.35 -133.51
CA GLU A 458 79.57 -55.45 -133.89
C GLU A 458 79.95 -56.86 -134.35
N PHE A 459 79.43 -57.90 -133.68
CA PHE A 459 79.68 -59.30 -134.06
C PHE A 459 79.16 -59.60 -135.47
N ALA A 460 77.92 -59.21 -135.76
CA ALA A 460 77.32 -59.38 -137.08
C ALA A 460 78.14 -58.72 -138.20
N GLY A 461 78.66 -57.50 -137.98
CA GLY A 461 79.50 -56.81 -138.96
C GLY A 461 80.79 -57.58 -139.31
N LYS A 462 81.39 -58.27 -138.35
CA LYS A 462 82.59 -59.10 -138.59
C LYS A 462 82.29 -60.35 -139.43
N VAL A 463 81.13 -60.98 -139.21
CA VAL A 463 80.68 -62.16 -139.96
C VAL A 463 80.46 -61.83 -141.44
N ILE A 464 79.84 -60.69 -141.75
CA ILE A 464 79.64 -60.22 -143.14
C ILE A 464 80.99 -60.01 -143.85
N THR A 465 81.98 -59.47 -143.14
CA THR A 465 83.34 -59.24 -143.69
C THR A 465 84.03 -60.55 -144.09
N TYR A 466 83.90 -61.59 -143.25
CA TYR A 466 84.43 -62.93 -143.53
C TYR A 466 83.83 -63.52 -144.82
N VAL A 467 82.50 -63.54 -144.90
CA VAL A 467 81.77 -64.13 -146.03
C VAL A 467 82.17 -63.46 -147.35
N THR A 468 82.28 -62.13 -147.35
CA THR A 468 82.66 -61.34 -148.52
C THR A 468 84.05 -61.75 -149.04
N SER A 469 85.01 -61.94 -148.13
CA SER A 469 86.38 -62.31 -148.48
C SER A 469 86.48 -63.69 -149.14
N VAL A 470 85.73 -64.68 -148.64
CA VAL A 470 85.69 -66.04 -149.22
C VAL A 470 85.11 -66.06 -150.64
N GLY A 471 84.08 -65.24 -150.89
CA GLY A 471 83.47 -65.12 -152.22
C GLY A 471 84.44 -64.61 -153.29
N GLU A 472 85.36 -63.70 -152.94
CA GLU A 472 86.37 -63.19 -153.87
C GLU A 472 87.40 -64.27 -154.26
N ILE A 473 87.80 -65.15 -153.33
CA ILE A 473 88.76 -66.23 -153.60
C ILE A 473 88.18 -67.22 -154.63
N LYS A 474 86.91 -67.59 -154.49
CA LYS A 474 86.25 -68.53 -155.42
C LYS A 474 86.30 -68.02 -156.86
N LYS A 475 86.02 -66.73 -157.07
CA LYS A 475 86.05 -66.08 -158.37
C LYS A 475 87.43 -66.15 -159.04
N ASN A 476 88.50 -66.02 -158.26
CA ASN A 476 89.87 -66.12 -158.75
C ASN A 476 90.22 -67.57 -159.16
N ALA A 477 89.75 -68.57 -158.43
CA ALA A 477 89.94 -69.97 -158.78
C ALA A 477 89.15 -70.41 -160.03
N ASP A 478 87.92 -69.91 -160.22
CA ASP A 478 87.17 -70.13 -161.47
C ASP A 478 87.95 -69.64 -162.69
N THR A 479 88.56 -68.46 -162.55
CA THR A 479 89.40 -67.85 -163.60
C THR A 479 90.60 -68.75 -163.92
N LEU A 480 91.30 -69.24 -162.89
CA LEU A 480 92.41 -70.17 -163.03
C LEU A 480 92.02 -71.46 -163.77
N ASN A 481 90.88 -72.06 -163.42
CA ASN A 481 90.38 -73.28 -164.05
C ASN A 481 90.09 -73.09 -165.55
N SER A 482 89.57 -71.92 -165.94
CA SER A 482 89.31 -71.61 -167.34
C SER A 482 90.60 -71.45 -168.17
N LEU A 483 91.67 -70.89 -167.59
CA LEU A 483 92.95 -70.67 -168.26
C LEU A 483 93.72 -71.97 -168.52
N VAL A 484 93.67 -72.92 -167.58
CA VAL A 484 94.37 -74.20 -167.65
C VAL A 484 93.70 -75.21 -168.59
N ASN A 485 92.41 -75.05 -168.89
CA ASN A 485 91.62 -75.98 -169.69
C ASN A 485 91.07 -75.35 -171.01
N PRO A 486 91.93 -74.88 -171.93
CA PRO A 486 91.48 -74.32 -173.21
C PRO A 486 90.96 -75.42 -174.15
N SER A 487 89.90 -75.15 -174.91
CA SER A 487 89.03 -76.17 -175.52
C SER A 487 89.23 -76.47 -177.03
N SER A 488 90.36 -76.16 -177.69
CA SER A 488 90.55 -76.56 -179.11
C SER A 488 92.00 -76.69 -179.63
N THR A 489 92.24 -77.73 -180.45
CA THR A 489 93.49 -78.02 -181.18
C THR A 489 93.50 -77.36 -182.56
N GLY A 490 94.33 -76.34 -182.77
CA GLY A 490 94.59 -75.75 -184.09
C GLY A 490 96.01 -75.19 -184.15
N GLY A 491 96.93 -75.92 -184.80
CA GLY A 491 98.30 -75.47 -185.00
C GLY A 491 98.42 -74.44 -186.13
N SER A 492 99.10 -73.33 -185.86
CA SER A 492 100.03 -72.71 -186.81
C SER A 492 101.01 -71.79 -186.08
N ALA A 493 102.29 -72.18 -186.08
CA ALA A 493 103.52 -71.38 -186.08
C ALA A 493 103.77 -70.20 -185.10
N ASP A 494 102.94 -69.93 -184.08
CA ASP A 494 103.27 -68.96 -183.01
C ASP A 494 102.90 -69.45 -181.59
N GLY A 495 102.96 -70.78 -181.40
CA GLY A 495 102.42 -71.46 -180.22
C GLY A 495 103.21 -71.28 -178.92
N THR A 496 104.48 -70.87 -178.96
CA THR A 496 105.31 -70.78 -177.74
C THR A 496 104.98 -69.54 -176.91
N SER A 497 104.77 -68.38 -177.54
CA SER A 497 104.51 -67.10 -176.85
C SER A 497 103.13 -67.03 -176.18
N GLN A 498 102.10 -67.67 -176.79
CA GLN A 498 100.76 -67.74 -176.19
C GLN A 498 100.70 -68.71 -175.00
N ILE A 499 101.49 -69.79 -175.04
CA ILE A 499 101.63 -70.71 -173.91
C ILE A 499 102.37 -70.02 -172.75
N GLU A 500 103.42 -69.24 -173.00
CA GLU A 500 104.13 -68.48 -171.96
C GLU A 500 103.24 -67.43 -171.26
N SER A 501 102.47 -66.61 -172.01
CA SER A 501 101.56 -65.62 -171.41
C SER A 501 100.42 -66.27 -170.63
N GLY A 502 99.85 -67.38 -171.13
CA GLY A 502 98.80 -68.12 -170.42
C GLY A 502 99.32 -68.82 -169.15
N LEU A 503 100.59 -69.22 -169.15
CA LEU A 503 101.26 -69.83 -168.00
C LEU A 503 101.50 -68.81 -166.88
N ALA A 504 101.92 -67.58 -167.22
CA ALA A 504 102.13 -66.50 -166.25
C ALA A 504 100.83 -66.05 -165.57
N GLU A 505 99.73 -65.92 -166.32
CA GLU A 505 98.41 -65.62 -165.75
C GLU A 505 97.90 -66.76 -164.86
N ALA A 506 98.12 -68.02 -165.25
CA ALA A 506 97.80 -69.18 -164.42
C ALA A 506 98.65 -69.23 -163.13
N GLN A 507 99.95 -68.88 -163.18
CA GLN A 507 100.80 -68.77 -161.99
C GLN A 507 100.31 -67.68 -161.02
N SER A 508 99.86 -66.52 -161.54
CA SER A 508 99.40 -65.39 -160.72
C SER A 508 98.03 -65.68 -160.08
N ALA A 509 97.10 -66.30 -160.82
CA ALA A 509 95.82 -66.74 -160.26
C ALA A 509 96.01 -67.86 -159.22
N ALA A 510 96.90 -68.83 -159.46
CA ALA A 510 97.27 -69.83 -158.46
C ALA A 510 97.93 -69.21 -157.21
N ALA A 511 98.76 -68.17 -157.37
CA ALA A 511 99.35 -67.43 -156.25
C ALA A 511 98.28 -66.75 -155.37
N SER A 512 97.27 -66.15 -155.99
CA SER A 512 96.19 -65.48 -155.26
C SER A 512 95.32 -66.45 -154.43
N VAL A 513 95.14 -67.68 -154.90
CA VAL A 513 94.45 -68.75 -154.14
C VAL A 513 95.32 -69.23 -152.97
N GLY A 514 96.64 -69.38 -153.19
CA GLY A 514 97.59 -69.74 -152.12
C GLY A 514 97.73 -68.68 -151.02
N ALA A 515 97.65 -67.39 -151.36
CA ALA A 515 97.81 -66.29 -150.41
C ALA A 515 96.66 -66.15 -149.39
N VAL A 516 95.47 -66.67 -149.69
CA VAL A 516 94.29 -66.54 -148.80
C VAL A 516 93.96 -67.85 -148.07
N SER A 517 94.48 -68.99 -148.54
CA SER A 517 94.31 -70.31 -147.90
C SER A 517 95.26 -70.54 -146.71
N GLY A 518 96.32 -69.74 -146.57
CA GLY A 518 97.23 -69.76 -145.42
C GLY A 518 96.90 -68.72 -144.34
N THR A 519 96.20 -69.14 -143.26
CA THR A 519 96.22 -68.54 -141.89
C THR A 519 95.56 -67.16 -141.58
N SER A 520 94.21 -67.00 -141.62
CA SER A 520 93.54 -65.95 -140.77
C SER A 520 92.00 -66.02 -140.58
N ALA A 521 91.25 -66.72 -141.43
CA ALA A 521 89.79 -66.49 -141.49
C ALA A 521 88.94 -67.29 -140.47
N ALA A 522 89.30 -68.55 -140.18
CA ALA A 522 88.58 -69.38 -139.20
C ALA A 522 88.83 -68.95 -137.74
N ASP A 523 90.05 -68.48 -137.42
CA ASP A 523 90.39 -67.98 -136.08
C ASP A 523 89.65 -66.67 -135.74
N GLN A 524 89.41 -65.81 -136.74
CA GLN A 524 88.63 -64.59 -136.57
C GLN A 524 87.14 -64.87 -136.29
N LEU A 525 86.57 -65.90 -136.91
CA LEU A 525 85.21 -66.36 -136.62
C LEU A 525 85.09 -67.01 -135.24
N ASN A 526 86.07 -67.82 -134.81
CA ASN A 526 86.08 -68.43 -133.48
C ASN A 526 86.27 -67.39 -132.36
N ALA A 527 87.12 -66.39 -132.57
CA ALA A 527 87.25 -65.26 -131.64
C ALA A 527 85.94 -64.44 -131.57
N ALA A 528 85.27 -64.25 -132.71
CA ALA A 528 83.97 -63.57 -132.78
C ALA A 528 82.86 -64.37 -132.07
N ALA A 529 82.85 -65.69 -132.19
CA ALA A 529 81.92 -66.59 -131.50
C ALA A 529 82.10 -66.57 -129.97
N GLY A 530 83.33 -66.45 -129.47
CA GLY A 530 83.61 -66.28 -128.04
C GLY A 530 83.01 -65.00 -127.45
N THR A 531 82.98 -63.90 -128.22
CA THR A 531 82.34 -62.63 -127.80
C THR A 531 80.81 -62.70 -127.74
N VAL A 532 80.16 -63.56 -128.51
CA VAL A 532 78.70 -63.79 -128.45
C VAL A 532 78.31 -64.59 -127.22
N SER A 533 79.08 -65.63 -126.88
CA SER A 533 78.81 -66.43 -125.68
C SER A 533 78.93 -65.60 -124.38
N ALA A 534 79.83 -64.61 -124.35
CA ALA A 534 79.90 -63.64 -123.25
C ALA A 534 78.70 -62.66 -123.23
N ALA A 535 78.09 -62.41 -124.39
CA ALA A 535 76.88 -61.61 -124.52
C ALA A 535 75.62 -62.41 -124.12
N ALA A 536 75.58 -63.73 -124.34
CA ALA A 536 74.47 -64.58 -123.90
C ALA A 536 74.23 -64.50 -122.37
N GLY A 537 75.30 -64.42 -121.57
CA GLY A 537 75.21 -64.23 -120.11
C GLY A 537 74.59 -62.90 -119.65
N THR A 538 74.52 -61.90 -120.53
CA THR A 538 73.78 -60.65 -120.26
C THR A 538 72.28 -60.74 -120.58
N GLY A 539 71.82 -61.73 -121.37
CA GLY A 539 70.39 -61.95 -121.66
C GLY A 539 69.61 -62.50 -120.46
N ASP A 540 70.18 -63.47 -119.74
CA ASP A 540 69.59 -64.02 -118.51
C ASP A 540 69.50 -62.96 -117.40
N ALA A 541 70.47 -62.05 -117.33
CA ALA A 541 70.44 -60.90 -116.44
C ALA A 541 69.32 -59.92 -116.80
N LEU A 542 69.05 -59.71 -118.10
CA LEU A 542 67.96 -58.83 -118.54
C LEU A 542 66.57 -59.37 -118.16
N GLN A 543 66.38 -60.69 -118.13
CA GLN A 543 65.12 -61.31 -117.72
C GLN A 543 64.90 -61.30 -116.20
N GLY A 544 65.97 -61.48 -115.41
CA GLY A 544 65.93 -61.34 -113.95
C GLY A 544 65.61 -59.90 -113.51
N ASP A 545 66.19 -58.92 -114.19
CA ASP A 545 65.97 -57.51 -113.89
C ASP A 545 64.54 -57.06 -114.30
N ALA A 546 63.97 -57.56 -115.39
CA ALA A 546 62.56 -57.31 -115.75
C ALA A 546 61.57 -57.80 -114.67
N GLY A 547 61.84 -58.97 -114.06
CA GLY A 547 61.07 -59.47 -112.92
C GLY A 547 61.20 -58.58 -111.68
N THR A 548 62.38 -58.00 -111.46
CA THR A 548 62.65 -57.08 -110.34
C THR A 548 61.96 -55.72 -110.54
N ILE A 549 61.88 -55.23 -111.78
CA ILE A 549 61.15 -54.00 -112.12
C ILE A 549 59.63 -54.21 -111.97
N SER A 550 59.09 -55.36 -112.34
CA SER A 550 57.69 -55.71 -112.09
C SER A 550 57.37 -55.67 -110.59
N ALA A 551 58.23 -56.27 -109.74
CA ALA A 551 58.05 -56.23 -108.29
C ALA A 551 58.14 -54.80 -107.70
N GLY A 552 58.98 -53.94 -108.29
CA GLY A 552 59.05 -52.52 -107.94
C GLY A 552 57.81 -51.71 -108.33
N LEU A 553 57.20 -52.03 -109.47
CA LEU A 553 55.92 -51.46 -109.92
C LEU A 553 54.74 -51.97 -109.08
N ASP A 554 54.75 -53.23 -108.67
CA ASP A 554 53.77 -53.80 -107.74
C ASP A 554 53.88 -53.14 -106.35
N SER A 555 55.10 -52.80 -105.92
CA SER A 555 55.34 -52.03 -104.70
C SER A 555 54.81 -50.59 -104.81
N ALA A 556 54.94 -49.95 -105.99
CA ALA A 556 54.33 -48.64 -106.26
C ALA A 556 52.80 -48.71 -106.35
N SER A 557 52.24 -49.81 -106.84
CA SER A 557 50.79 -50.08 -106.81
C SER A 557 50.29 -50.31 -105.38
N SER A 558 51.07 -51.00 -104.55
CA SER A 558 50.75 -51.16 -103.12
C SER A 558 50.75 -49.82 -102.37
N ALA A 559 51.54 -48.83 -102.82
CA ALA A 559 51.49 -47.48 -102.29
C ALA A 559 50.19 -46.74 -102.66
N ILE A 560 49.58 -47.04 -103.81
CA ILE A 560 48.24 -46.55 -104.19
C ILE A 560 47.17 -47.15 -103.27
N ASP A 561 47.28 -48.43 -102.92
CA ASP A 561 46.35 -49.10 -101.99
C ASP A 561 46.45 -48.51 -100.57
N ILE A 562 47.65 -48.17 -100.12
CA ILE A 562 47.87 -47.48 -98.84
C ILE A 562 47.29 -46.05 -98.86
N LEU A 563 47.52 -45.29 -99.94
CA LEU A 563 46.98 -43.93 -100.08
C LEU A 563 45.46 -43.94 -100.17
N SER A 564 44.87 -44.90 -100.89
CA SER A 564 43.42 -45.06 -101.00
C SER A 564 42.77 -45.60 -99.73
N GLY A 565 43.54 -46.28 -98.88
CA GLY A 565 43.11 -46.75 -97.55
C GLY A 565 43.18 -45.70 -96.44
N ILE A 566 43.57 -44.45 -96.73
CA ILE A 566 43.53 -43.35 -95.75
C ILE A 566 42.07 -43.06 -95.41
N ASP A 567 41.65 -43.48 -94.22
CA ASP A 567 40.30 -43.24 -93.71
C ASP A 567 40.16 -41.79 -93.24
N THR A 568 39.38 -41.02 -94.00
CA THR A 568 39.06 -39.62 -93.68
C THR A 568 37.70 -39.47 -92.98
N SER A 569 37.02 -40.58 -92.67
CA SER A 569 35.67 -40.57 -92.08
C SER A 569 35.62 -40.02 -90.66
N SER A 570 36.75 -40.01 -89.95
CA SER A 570 36.89 -39.41 -88.62
C SER A 570 37.27 -37.92 -88.66
N MET A 571 37.48 -37.34 -89.85
CA MET A 571 37.85 -35.94 -90.02
C MET A 571 36.61 -35.08 -90.32
N ASP A 572 36.62 -33.82 -89.92
CA ASP A 572 35.57 -32.87 -90.31
C ASP A 572 35.55 -32.67 -91.83
N GLU A 573 34.41 -32.24 -92.36
CA GLU A 573 34.17 -32.20 -93.81
C GLU A 573 35.18 -31.34 -94.58
N ALA A 574 35.68 -30.25 -93.99
CA ALA A 574 36.66 -29.39 -94.65
C ALA A 574 38.06 -30.01 -94.67
N THR A 575 38.46 -30.63 -93.55
CA THR A 575 39.75 -31.32 -93.45
C THR A 575 39.76 -32.62 -94.27
N ALA A 576 38.67 -33.39 -94.21
CA ALA A 576 38.45 -34.56 -95.05
C ALA A 576 38.54 -34.19 -96.53
N ALA A 577 37.90 -33.08 -96.96
CA ALA A 577 37.95 -32.62 -98.35
C ALA A 577 39.37 -32.23 -98.79
N ALA A 578 40.12 -31.51 -97.94
CA ALA A 578 41.51 -31.12 -98.23
C ALA A 578 42.44 -32.33 -98.33
N VAL A 579 42.33 -33.28 -97.40
CA VAL A 579 43.12 -34.51 -97.39
C VAL A 579 42.75 -35.39 -98.59
N ASN A 580 41.47 -35.58 -98.87
CA ASN A 580 41.02 -36.40 -99.98
C ASN A 580 41.46 -35.80 -101.33
N SER A 581 41.43 -34.48 -101.49
CA SER A 581 41.94 -33.81 -102.69
C SER A 581 43.44 -34.02 -102.89
N ALA A 582 44.24 -33.93 -101.82
CA ALA A 582 45.68 -34.18 -101.88
C ALA A 582 46.01 -35.66 -102.16
N VAL A 583 45.29 -36.58 -101.52
CA VAL A 583 45.42 -38.03 -101.71
C VAL A 583 45.07 -38.43 -103.14
N GLN A 584 43.95 -37.93 -103.68
CA GLN A 584 43.54 -38.23 -105.05
C GLN A 584 44.53 -37.67 -106.10
N GLY A 585 45.10 -36.48 -105.85
CA GLY A 585 46.16 -35.93 -106.70
C GLY A 585 47.42 -36.80 -106.70
N ALA A 586 47.83 -37.32 -105.54
CA ALA A 586 48.97 -38.22 -105.41
C ALA A 586 48.71 -39.58 -106.06
N ILE A 587 47.53 -40.17 -105.85
CA ILE A 587 47.11 -41.42 -106.51
C ILE A 587 47.09 -41.27 -108.03
N GLY A 588 46.55 -40.17 -108.57
CA GLY A 588 46.53 -39.91 -110.01
C GLY A 588 47.95 -39.80 -110.61
N ALA A 589 48.86 -39.13 -109.92
CA ALA A 589 50.24 -38.99 -110.38
C ALA A 589 51.01 -40.32 -110.34
N ILE A 590 50.87 -41.10 -109.25
CA ILE A 590 51.55 -42.38 -109.08
C ILE A 590 50.98 -43.41 -110.07
N SER A 591 49.65 -43.50 -110.21
CA SER A 591 49.00 -44.44 -111.14
C SER A 591 49.35 -44.18 -112.60
N GLY A 592 49.35 -42.93 -113.06
CA GLY A 592 49.76 -42.58 -114.42
C GLY A 592 51.24 -42.91 -114.69
N GLY A 593 52.09 -42.73 -113.69
CA GLY A 593 53.50 -43.12 -113.71
C GLY A 593 53.72 -44.63 -113.80
N VAL A 594 53.03 -45.38 -112.94
CA VAL A 594 53.05 -46.85 -112.90
C VAL A 594 52.55 -47.42 -114.22
N ALA A 595 51.43 -46.93 -114.76
CA ALA A 595 50.89 -47.40 -116.03
C ALA A 595 51.87 -47.19 -117.20
N THR A 596 52.54 -46.04 -117.25
CA THR A 596 53.55 -45.75 -118.29
C THR A 596 54.77 -46.66 -118.15
N ALA A 597 55.23 -46.89 -116.92
CA ALA A 597 56.37 -47.76 -116.64
C ALA A 597 56.03 -49.26 -116.86
N GLN A 598 54.81 -49.70 -116.54
CA GLN A 598 54.30 -51.03 -116.88
C GLN A 598 54.23 -51.24 -118.40
N GLY A 599 53.84 -50.21 -119.18
CA GLY A 599 53.93 -50.26 -120.64
C GLY A 599 55.38 -50.42 -121.12
N GLY A 600 56.33 -49.73 -120.50
CA GLY A 600 57.77 -49.92 -120.76
C GLY A 600 58.28 -51.32 -120.40
N VAL A 601 57.83 -51.89 -119.28
CA VAL A 601 58.18 -53.26 -118.86
C VAL A 601 57.55 -54.30 -119.76
N ALA A 602 56.30 -54.13 -120.18
CA ALA A 602 55.63 -55.02 -121.13
C ALA A 602 56.37 -55.02 -122.48
N ASN A 603 56.79 -53.84 -122.95
CA ASN A 603 57.66 -53.72 -124.11
C ASN A 603 59.00 -54.44 -123.87
N LEU A 604 59.64 -54.27 -122.72
CA LEU A 604 60.88 -54.98 -122.38
C LEU A 604 60.71 -56.50 -122.29
N GLN A 605 59.58 -57.01 -121.80
CA GLN A 605 59.27 -58.45 -121.79
C GLN A 605 59.09 -58.97 -123.21
N ALA A 606 58.45 -58.21 -124.11
CA ALA A 606 58.38 -58.53 -125.53
C ALA A 606 59.77 -58.53 -126.18
N HIS A 607 60.62 -57.56 -125.83
CA HIS A 607 62.00 -57.47 -126.31
C HIS A 607 62.94 -58.52 -125.69
N ALA A 608 62.64 -59.05 -124.50
CA ALA A 608 63.36 -60.21 -123.94
C ALA A 608 63.16 -61.47 -124.82
N GLY A 609 61.97 -61.61 -125.42
CA GLY A 609 61.72 -62.59 -126.48
C GLY A 609 62.60 -62.38 -127.71
N GLN A 610 62.81 -61.13 -128.12
CA GLN A 610 63.74 -60.76 -129.19
C GLN A 610 65.21 -60.99 -128.80
N VAL A 611 65.61 -60.79 -127.53
CA VAL A 611 66.95 -61.12 -127.01
C VAL A 611 67.20 -62.63 -127.04
N SER A 612 66.20 -63.44 -126.67
CA SER A 612 66.28 -64.89 -126.86
C SER A 612 66.44 -65.24 -128.34
N GLY A 613 65.68 -64.60 -129.23
CA GLY A 613 65.82 -64.77 -130.68
C GLY A 613 67.17 -64.30 -131.24
N LEU A 614 67.76 -63.23 -130.70
CA LEU A 614 69.12 -62.76 -131.01
C LEU A 614 70.16 -63.79 -130.57
N ASN A 615 69.97 -64.40 -129.40
CA ASN A 615 70.85 -65.46 -128.90
C ASN A 615 70.76 -66.72 -129.75
N ASP A 616 69.54 -67.10 -130.17
CA ASP A 616 69.30 -68.22 -131.09
C ASP A 616 69.91 -67.95 -132.47
N ALA A 617 69.74 -66.73 -133.01
CA ALA A 617 70.34 -66.32 -134.28
C ALA A 617 71.87 -66.30 -134.22
N ALA A 618 72.45 -65.83 -133.12
CA ALA A 618 73.89 -65.84 -132.92
C ALA A 618 74.43 -67.27 -132.72
N ALA A 619 73.69 -68.16 -132.05
CA ALA A 619 74.02 -69.57 -131.95
C ALA A 619 73.94 -70.28 -133.31
N GLN A 620 72.99 -69.94 -134.17
CA GLN A 620 72.91 -70.43 -135.54
C GLN A 620 74.11 -69.98 -136.39
N ILE A 621 74.52 -68.72 -136.29
CA ILE A 621 75.74 -68.21 -136.94
C ILE A 621 76.98 -68.92 -136.41
N GLN A 622 77.05 -69.15 -135.10
CA GLN A 622 78.16 -69.88 -134.47
C GLN A 622 78.21 -71.34 -134.94
N SER A 623 77.07 -72.00 -135.10
CA SER A 623 76.98 -73.34 -135.69
C SER A 623 77.47 -73.35 -137.14
N ALA A 624 77.00 -72.41 -137.96
CA ALA A 624 77.44 -72.27 -139.35
C ALA A 624 78.95 -71.96 -139.45
N ALA A 625 79.47 -71.12 -138.55
CA ALA A 625 80.90 -70.83 -138.45
C ALA A 625 81.72 -72.05 -137.97
N GLY A 626 81.17 -72.88 -137.09
CA GLY A 626 81.78 -74.14 -136.66
C GLY A 626 81.91 -75.16 -137.79
N GLU A 627 80.90 -75.25 -138.67
CA GLU A 627 80.98 -76.06 -139.90
C GLU A 627 82.03 -75.52 -140.87
N VAL A 628 82.14 -74.19 -141.01
CA VAL A 628 83.18 -73.53 -141.79
C VAL A 628 84.58 -73.84 -141.25
N SER A 629 84.78 -73.89 -139.93
CA SER A 629 86.05 -74.31 -139.33
C SER A 629 86.44 -75.74 -139.70
N ASN A 630 85.46 -76.64 -139.89
CA ASN A 630 85.70 -78.02 -140.33
C ASN A 630 86.02 -78.11 -141.84
N GLN A 631 85.49 -77.20 -142.67
CA GLN A 631 85.83 -77.08 -144.10
C GLN A 631 87.23 -76.46 -144.32
N ASN A 632 87.85 -75.88 -143.30
CA ASN A 632 89.20 -75.31 -143.38
C ASN A 632 90.28 -76.34 -143.79
N ALA A 633 90.07 -77.64 -143.51
CA ALA A 633 90.94 -78.70 -144.02
C ALA A 633 90.92 -78.79 -145.57
N GLN A 634 89.79 -78.44 -146.20
CA GLN A 634 89.63 -78.40 -147.66
C GLN A 634 90.21 -77.11 -148.24
N ALA A 635 90.18 -75.99 -147.51
CA ALA A 635 90.90 -74.76 -147.87
C ALA A 635 92.42 -74.96 -147.83
N ALA A 636 92.93 -75.67 -146.81
CA ALA A 636 94.34 -76.07 -146.75
C ALA A 636 94.72 -77.00 -147.91
N ALA A 637 93.87 -77.98 -148.25
CA ALA A 637 94.07 -78.84 -149.41
C ALA A 637 94.04 -78.06 -150.75
N ALA A 638 93.18 -77.05 -150.88
CA ALA A 638 93.16 -76.16 -152.03
C ALA A 638 94.42 -75.29 -152.11
N GLY A 639 94.94 -74.82 -150.98
CA GLY A 639 96.21 -74.11 -150.88
C GLY A 639 97.40 -74.98 -151.25
N ASP A 640 97.46 -76.20 -150.74
CA ASP A 640 98.49 -77.19 -151.08
C ASP A 640 98.41 -77.56 -152.57
N ALA A 641 97.19 -77.77 -153.11
CA ALA A 641 96.99 -78.03 -154.53
C ALA A 641 97.37 -76.82 -155.40
N ALA A 642 97.12 -75.59 -154.96
CA ALA A 642 97.55 -74.38 -155.65
C ALA A 642 99.08 -74.24 -155.66
N ALA A 643 99.75 -74.58 -154.55
CA ALA A 643 101.20 -74.60 -154.47
C ALA A 643 101.80 -75.67 -155.40
N GLN A 644 101.23 -76.88 -155.42
CA GLN A 644 101.65 -77.94 -156.35
C GLN A 644 101.38 -77.57 -157.81
N LEU A 645 100.27 -76.88 -158.09
CA LEU A 645 99.94 -76.38 -159.42
C LEU A 645 100.95 -75.31 -159.88
N GLN A 646 101.33 -74.38 -159.01
CA GLN A 646 102.39 -73.42 -159.31
C GLN A 646 103.70 -74.10 -159.63
N GLU A 647 104.08 -75.12 -158.87
CA GLU A 647 105.29 -75.88 -159.12
C GLU A 647 105.22 -76.64 -160.46
N GLY A 648 104.09 -77.27 -160.78
CA GLY A 648 103.85 -77.92 -162.06
C GLY A 648 103.86 -76.96 -163.26
N LEU A 649 103.26 -75.76 -163.11
CA LEU A 649 103.30 -74.71 -164.13
C LEU A 649 104.73 -74.18 -164.32
N SER A 650 105.50 -73.95 -163.25
CA SER A 650 106.93 -73.59 -163.32
C SER A 650 107.78 -74.65 -164.01
N GLN A 651 107.48 -75.92 -163.80
CA GLN A 651 108.17 -77.01 -164.49
C GLN A 651 107.92 -76.97 -166.01
N ILE A 652 106.70 -76.67 -166.45
CA ILE A 652 106.39 -76.48 -167.88
C ILE A 652 107.18 -75.30 -168.46
N GLU A 653 107.25 -74.18 -167.74
CA GLU A 653 108.02 -72.99 -168.13
C GLU A 653 109.49 -73.35 -168.39
N SER A 654 110.09 -74.12 -167.47
CA SER A 654 111.48 -74.57 -167.59
C SER A 654 111.71 -75.56 -168.74
N GLY A 655 110.72 -76.40 -169.06
CA GLY A 655 110.78 -77.37 -170.16
C GLY A 655 110.62 -76.72 -171.54
N LEU A 656 109.76 -75.71 -171.65
CA LEU A 656 109.54 -74.96 -172.90
C LEU A 656 110.81 -74.23 -173.37
N ALA A 657 111.65 -73.77 -172.44
CA ALA A 657 112.94 -73.13 -172.73
C ALA A 657 113.99 -74.08 -173.33
N ALA A 658 113.84 -75.41 -173.20
CA ALA A 658 114.83 -76.41 -173.63
C ALA A 658 114.65 -76.95 -175.07
N LEU A 659 113.58 -76.55 -175.78
CA LEU A 659 113.07 -77.21 -177.00
C LEU A 659 113.81 -76.93 -178.34
N ASN A 660 115.11 -76.56 -178.35
CA ASN A 660 115.83 -76.20 -179.59
C ASN A 660 116.83 -77.24 -180.16
N ASN A 661 116.76 -78.53 -179.80
CA ASN A 661 117.45 -79.61 -180.54
C ASN A 661 116.87 -81.01 -180.21
N GLN A 662 116.44 -81.76 -181.23
CA GLN A 662 115.49 -82.90 -181.18
C GLN A 662 115.97 -84.25 -180.61
N SER A 663 115.05 -85.01 -179.96
CA SER A 663 114.73 -86.43 -180.26
C SER A 663 113.34 -86.87 -179.72
N ALA A 664 112.83 -88.05 -180.10
CA ALA A 664 111.44 -88.50 -179.97
C ALA A 664 110.98 -89.10 -178.61
N GLU A 665 111.82 -89.13 -177.57
CA GLU A 665 111.45 -89.61 -176.22
C GLU A 665 110.70 -88.55 -175.38
N ASP A 666 110.84 -87.26 -175.71
CA ASP A 666 110.33 -86.17 -174.86
C ASP A 666 108.81 -85.91 -174.99
N ALA A 667 108.17 -86.31 -176.10
CA ALA A 667 106.75 -86.05 -176.35
C ALA A 667 105.76 -86.78 -175.39
N LYS A 668 106.21 -87.81 -174.65
CA LYS A 668 105.37 -88.51 -173.67
C LYS A 668 105.30 -87.81 -172.30
N LYS A 669 106.32 -87.02 -171.94
CA LYS A 669 106.41 -86.37 -170.62
C LYS A 669 105.48 -85.15 -170.52
N ASP A 670 105.36 -84.38 -171.60
CA ASP A 670 104.52 -83.18 -171.67
C ASP A 670 103.02 -83.49 -171.55
N ALA A 671 102.56 -84.60 -172.11
CA ALA A 671 101.17 -85.04 -172.01
C ALA A 671 100.78 -85.44 -170.57
N GLN A 672 101.74 -85.94 -169.78
CA GLN A 672 101.50 -86.36 -168.40
C GLN A 672 101.43 -85.15 -167.45
N THR A 673 102.25 -84.11 -167.69
CA THR A 673 102.23 -82.87 -166.90
C THR A 673 100.93 -82.07 -167.11
N GLN A 674 100.43 -81.96 -168.35
CA GLN A 674 99.14 -81.32 -168.61
C GLN A 674 97.96 -82.00 -167.90
N ALA A 675 97.96 -83.33 -167.81
CA ALA A 675 96.91 -84.08 -167.12
C ALA A 675 96.90 -83.79 -165.61
N THR A 676 98.09 -83.71 -164.99
CA THR A 676 98.23 -83.39 -163.55
C THR A 676 97.76 -81.97 -163.24
N ILE A 677 98.12 -80.99 -164.06
CA ILE A 677 97.71 -79.58 -163.88
C ILE A 677 96.18 -79.43 -164.00
N LYS A 678 95.55 -80.12 -164.97
CA LYS A 678 94.08 -80.14 -165.08
C LYS A 678 93.41 -80.78 -163.86
N ALA A 679 93.98 -81.85 -163.32
CA ALA A 679 93.46 -82.49 -162.11
C ALA A 679 93.59 -81.59 -160.87
N LEU A 680 94.75 -80.93 -160.70
CA LEU A 680 95.00 -79.99 -159.61
C LEU A 680 94.07 -78.78 -159.66
N THR A 681 93.87 -78.20 -160.85
CA THR A 681 93.02 -77.01 -160.99
C THR A 681 91.54 -77.32 -160.74
N LYS A 682 91.07 -78.49 -161.16
CA LYS A 682 89.74 -78.98 -160.79
C LYS A 682 89.60 -79.23 -159.29
N GLY A 683 90.65 -79.76 -158.64
CA GLY A 683 90.66 -79.98 -157.19
C GLY A 683 90.53 -78.68 -156.38
N ILE A 684 91.16 -77.60 -156.84
CA ILE A 684 91.04 -76.26 -156.22
C ILE A 684 89.62 -75.70 -156.35
N ASP A 685 89.02 -75.82 -157.55
CA ASP A 685 87.66 -75.31 -157.83
C ASP A 685 86.58 -76.08 -157.06
N ASP A 686 86.68 -77.41 -157.00
CA ASP A 686 85.77 -78.26 -156.23
C ASP A 686 85.87 -77.93 -154.72
N ALA A 687 87.09 -77.70 -154.19
CA ALA A 687 87.30 -77.35 -152.79
C ALA A 687 86.77 -75.95 -152.42
N LEU A 688 86.92 -74.95 -153.29
CA LEU A 688 86.40 -73.60 -153.04
C LEU A 688 84.88 -73.50 -153.23
N THR A 689 84.30 -74.30 -154.13
CA THR A 689 82.84 -74.44 -154.24
C THR A 689 82.26 -74.92 -152.91
N GLU A 690 82.91 -75.89 -152.27
CA GLU A 690 82.50 -76.40 -150.96
C GLU A 690 82.57 -75.32 -149.87
N LEU A 691 83.62 -74.48 -149.86
CA LEU A 691 83.83 -73.42 -148.87
C LEU A 691 82.76 -72.31 -148.91
N THR A 692 82.17 -72.04 -150.08
CA THR A 692 81.17 -70.97 -150.25
C THR A 692 79.74 -71.36 -149.86
N LYS A 693 79.45 -72.66 -149.62
CA LYS A 693 78.08 -73.14 -149.39
C LYS A 693 77.36 -72.46 -148.21
N ASN A 694 78.11 -72.05 -147.20
CA ASN A 694 77.55 -71.52 -145.95
C ASN A 694 77.49 -69.97 -145.91
N ASN A 695 77.96 -69.29 -146.95
CA ASN A 695 78.08 -67.83 -146.98
C ASN A 695 76.72 -67.09 -146.92
N ASP A 696 75.71 -67.57 -147.64
CA ASP A 696 74.39 -66.93 -147.66
C ASP A 696 73.70 -67.01 -146.28
N ALA A 697 73.84 -68.15 -145.60
CA ALA A 697 73.29 -68.35 -144.25
C ALA A 697 73.96 -67.46 -143.21
N LEU A 698 75.30 -67.33 -143.26
CA LEU A 698 76.06 -66.43 -142.39
C LEU A 698 75.68 -64.95 -142.59
N THR A 699 75.48 -64.54 -143.84
CA THR A 699 75.07 -63.17 -144.19
C THR A 699 73.64 -62.87 -143.72
N ALA A 700 72.71 -63.79 -143.96
CA ALA A 700 71.32 -63.65 -143.52
C ALA A 700 71.24 -63.57 -141.98
N GLY A 701 71.95 -64.43 -141.26
CA GLY A 701 72.00 -64.40 -139.80
C GLY A 701 72.59 -63.09 -139.26
N ALA A 702 73.69 -62.60 -139.84
CA ALA A 702 74.32 -61.36 -139.40
C ALA A 702 73.40 -60.14 -139.61
N ASN A 703 72.71 -60.06 -140.75
CA ASN A 703 71.75 -58.98 -140.99
C ASN A 703 70.55 -59.04 -140.01
N ALA A 704 70.09 -60.24 -139.64
CA ALA A 704 69.05 -60.40 -138.63
C ALA A 704 69.47 -59.91 -137.24
N LEU A 705 70.72 -60.16 -136.83
CA LEU A 705 71.30 -59.64 -135.59
C LEU A 705 71.36 -58.11 -135.55
N ILE A 706 71.74 -57.47 -136.66
CA ILE A 706 71.75 -56.01 -136.75
C ILE A 706 70.33 -55.47 -136.62
N ALA A 707 69.38 -56.01 -137.37
CA ALA A 707 67.99 -55.55 -137.37
C ALA A 707 67.35 -55.61 -135.96
N ALA A 708 67.48 -56.74 -135.26
CA ALA A 708 66.87 -56.90 -133.95
C ALA A 708 67.66 -56.20 -132.81
N GLY A 709 68.98 -56.02 -132.93
CA GLY A 709 69.79 -55.35 -131.90
C GLY A 709 69.82 -53.82 -132.03
N THR A 710 70.31 -53.34 -133.17
CA THR A 710 70.64 -51.92 -133.41
C THR A 710 69.88 -51.30 -134.58
N GLY A 711 68.98 -52.05 -135.20
CA GLY A 711 68.18 -51.61 -136.33
C GLY A 711 67.23 -50.47 -135.97
N THR A 712 66.64 -49.88 -137.00
CA THR A 712 65.67 -48.80 -136.87
C THR A 712 64.30 -49.30 -137.31
N GLY A 713 63.57 -49.90 -136.38
CA GLY A 713 62.16 -50.27 -136.57
C GLY A 713 61.24 -49.06 -136.41
N THR A 714 60.08 -49.10 -137.05
CA THR A 714 59.06 -48.03 -136.98
C THR A 714 57.79 -48.45 -136.26
N THR A 715 57.67 -49.71 -135.84
CA THR A 715 56.52 -50.32 -135.15
C THR A 715 56.99 -50.96 -133.85
N GLU A 716 56.11 -51.12 -132.85
CA GLU A 716 56.46 -51.75 -131.57
C GLU A 716 56.99 -53.18 -131.72
N GLU A 717 56.55 -53.92 -132.75
CA GLU A 717 56.96 -55.29 -133.03
C GLU A 717 58.32 -55.39 -133.75
N ASP A 718 58.70 -54.38 -134.54
CA ASP A 718 59.95 -54.35 -135.31
C ASP A 718 61.03 -53.44 -134.69
N MET A 719 60.73 -52.80 -133.55
CA MET A 719 61.69 -51.99 -132.80
C MET A 719 62.90 -52.81 -132.38
N SER A 720 64.07 -52.18 -132.45
CA SER A 720 65.29 -52.80 -131.94
C SER A 720 65.39 -52.66 -130.42
N LEU A 721 66.21 -53.50 -129.81
CA LEU A 721 66.47 -53.46 -128.36
C LEU A 721 66.92 -52.07 -127.87
N THR A 722 67.65 -51.33 -128.72
CA THR A 722 68.07 -49.94 -128.41
C THR A 722 66.88 -48.99 -128.33
N GLN A 723 65.96 -49.06 -129.29
CA GLN A 723 64.76 -48.22 -129.32
C GLN A 723 63.81 -48.53 -128.15
N GLY A 724 63.67 -49.81 -127.79
CA GLY A 724 62.93 -50.22 -126.60
C GLY A 724 63.51 -49.64 -125.30
N ALA A 725 64.83 -49.66 -125.16
CA ALA A 725 65.51 -49.07 -124.00
C ALA A 725 65.40 -47.53 -123.93
N ASP A 726 65.45 -46.83 -125.08
CA ASP A 726 65.21 -45.38 -125.15
C ASP A 726 63.80 -44.99 -124.70
N ALA A 727 62.78 -45.76 -125.11
CA ALA A 727 61.39 -45.52 -124.72
C ALA A 727 61.20 -45.66 -123.20
N VAL A 728 61.85 -46.65 -122.58
CA VAL A 728 61.83 -46.87 -121.13
C VAL A 728 62.49 -45.71 -120.39
N GLU A 729 63.64 -45.24 -120.84
CA GLU A 729 64.34 -44.10 -120.23
C GLU A 729 63.49 -42.81 -120.31
N ALA A 730 62.88 -42.53 -121.45
CA ALA A 730 61.99 -41.38 -121.62
C ALA A 730 60.76 -41.44 -120.70
N GLY A 731 60.17 -42.62 -120.54
CA GLY A 731 59.07 -42.86 -119.59
C GLY A 731 59.48 -42.58 -118.14
N ILE A 732 60.67 -43.02 -117.73
CA ILE A 732 61.19 -42.85 -116.37
C ILE A 732 61.55 -41.40 -116.08
N GLN A 733 62.15 -40.66 -117.03
CA GLN A 733 62.46 -39.24 -116.84
C GLN A 733 61.19 -38.40 -116.64
N LYS A 734 60.10 -38.75 -117.34
CA LYS A 734 58.79 -38.12 -117.13
C LYS A 734 58.22 -38.44 -115.74
N LEU A 735 58.38 -39.68 -115.29
CA LEU A 735 57.99 -40.09 -113.93
C LEU A 735 58.80 -39.34 -112.86
N GLN A 736 60.13 -39.24 -113.03
CA GLN A 736 61.00 -38.45 -112.13
C GLN A 736 60.55 -37.00 -112.03
N THR A 737 60.31 -36.34 -113.17
CA THR A 737 59.87 -34.92 -113.20
C THR A 737 58.53 -34.74 -112.50
N THR A 738 57.59 -35.66 -112.72
CA THR A 738 56.26 -35.62 -112.10
C THR A 738 56.35 -35.80 -110.58
N LEU A 739 57.16 -36.77 -110.12
CA LEU A 739 57.36 -37.01 -108.70
C LEU A 739 58.11 -35.85 -108.03
N GLN A 740 59.08 -35.22 -108.71
CA GLN A 740 59.80 -34.07 -108.16
C GLN A 740 58.89 -32.84 -108.00
N THR A 741 57.98 -32.61 -108.95
CA THR A 741 57.00 -31.51 -108.89
C THR A 741 55.95 -31.73 -107.80
N TYR A 742 55.39 -32.93 -107.70
CA TYR A 742 54.31 -33.20 -106.75
C TYR A 742 54.80 -33.55 -105.35
N LEU A 743 55.87 -34.35 -105.21
CA LEU A 743 56.38 -34.74 -103.90
C LEU A 743 57.44 -33.78 -103.35
N GLY A 744 58.19 -33.08 -104.21
CA GLY A 744 59.23 -32.12 -103.80
C GLY A 744 58.69 -30.74 -103.41
N GLU A 745 57.85 -30.09 -104.23
CA GLU A 745 57.36 -28.73 -103.90
C GLU A 745 56.09 -28.72 -103.02
N LYS A 746 55.24 -29.76 -103.08
CA LYS A 746 53.98 -29.80 -102.30
C LYS A 746 53.99 -30.69 -101.06
N LEU A 747 54.86 -31.71 -100.99
CA LEU A 747 54.94 -32.65 -99.86
C LEU A 747 56.22 -32.53 -99.02
N ASP A 748 57.25 -31.76 -99.45
CA ASP A 748 58.40 -31.43 -98.62
C ASP A 748 58.06 -30.31 -97.62
N GLY A 749 57.43 -30.72 -96.51
CA GLY A 749 57.38 -29.96 -95.27
C GLY A 749 56.35 -28.84 -95.17
N GLY A 750 56.14 -28.00 -96.18
CA GLY A 750 55.33 -26.78 -96.04
C GLY A 750 53.86 -27.03 -95.66
N MET A 751 53.12 -27.72 -96.52
CA MET A 751 51.67 -27.88 -96.34
C MET A 751 51.32 -28.92 -95.26
N LEU A 752 52.12 -29.98 -95.16
CA LEU A 752 51.91 -31.06 -94.20
C LEU A 752 52.29 -30.66 -92.76
N ASN A 753 53.34 -29.84 -92.58
CA ASN A 753 53.63 -29.23 -91.27
C ASN A 753 52.61 -28.15 -90.93
N THR A 754 52.13 -27.35 -91.91
CA THR A 754 51.07 -26.37 -91.65
C THR A 754 49.78 -27.04 -91.16
N LEU A 755 49.39 -28.18 -91.76
CA LEU A 755 48.25 -28.97 -91.29
C LEU A 755 48.47 -29.47 -89.86
N LYS A 756 49.64 -30.03 -89.56
CA LYS A 756 50.00 -30.45 -88.20
C LYS A 756 49.94 -29.30 -87.20
N GLU A 757 50.57 -28.16 -87.51
CA GLU A 757 50.59 -26.97 -86.64
C GLU A 757 49.19 -26.39 -86.42
N GLY A 758 48.31 -26.46 -87.44
CA GLY A 758 46.92 -26.06 -87.33
C GLY A 758 46.15 -26.92 -86.34
N VAL A 759 46.33 -28.25 -86.41
CA VAL A 759 45.71 -29.19 -85.47
C VAL A 759 46.31 -29.07 -84.07
N ASP A 760 47.63 -28.91 -83.93
CA ASP A 760 48.29 -28.68 -82.65
C ASP A 760 47.74 -27.41 -81.95
N LYS A 761 47.51 -26.31 -82.70
CA LYS A 761 46.88 -25.09 -82.16
C LYS A 761 45.42 -25.29 -81.74
N LEU A 762 44.67 -26.12 -82.46
CA LEU A 762 43.30 -26.45 -82.07
C LEU A 762 43.27 -27.27 -80.77
N VAL A 763 44.19 -28.24 -80.63
CA VAL A 763 44.38 -29.00 -79.38
C VAL A 763 44.78 -28.08 -78.22
N ASP A 764 45.71 -27.15 -78.43
CA ASP A 764 46.08 -26.18 -77.39
C ASP A 764 44.89 -25.28 -77.00
N GLY A 765 44.10 -24.85 -77.99
CA GLY A 765 42.92 -24.01 -77.78
C GLY A 765 41.82 -24.70 -76.95
N ILE A 766 41.53 -25.97 -77.26
CA ILE A 766 40.52 -26.73 -76.51
C ILE A 766 41.00 -27.07 -75.10
N GLN A 767 42.30 -27.34 -74.89
CA GLN A 767 42.88 -27.53 -73.55
C GLN A 767 42.80 -26.26 -72.70
N GLN A 768 43.03 -25.09 -73.29
CA GLN A 768 42.82 -23.81 -72.58
C GLN A 768 41.34 -23.59 -72.22
N LEU A 769 40.43 -24.01 -73.10
CA LEU A 769 39.00 -23.96 -72.81
C LEU A 769 38.60 -24.93 -71.69
N GLN A 770 39.15 -26.15 -71.65
CA GLN A 770 38.99 -27.10 -70.54
C GLN A 770 39.45 -26.50 -69.22
N ALA A 771 40.67 -25.93 -69.17
CA ALA A 771 41.18 -25.28 -67.97
C ALA A 771 40.36 -24.05 -67.53
N GLY A 772 39.76 -23.33 -68.49
CA GLY A 772 38.82 -22.25 -68.21
C GLY A 772 37.50 -22.77 -67.63
N TYR A 773 36.99 -23.87 -68.19
CA TYR A 773 35.80 -24.57 -67.72
C TYR A 773 35.98 -25.12 -66.30
N ASP A 774 37.09 -25.79 -65.99
CA ASP A 774 37.38 -26.33 -64.65
C ASP A 774 37.28 -25.26 -63.56
N LYS A 775 37.80 -24.04 -63.83
CA LYS A 775 37.68 -22.90 -62.91
C LYS A 775 36.23 -22.45 -62.71
N VAL A 776 35.42 -22.51 -63.76
CA VAL A 776 33.99 -22.18 -63.67
C VAL A 776 33.27 -23.28 -62.86
N ASP A 777 33.58 -24.54 -63.08
CA ASP A 777 33.02 -25.68 -62.35
C ASP A 777 33.34 -25.59 -60.84
N GLU A 778 34.60 -25.32 -60.48
CA GLU A 778 35.04 -25.04 -59.10
C GLU A 778 34.28 -23.85 -58.48
N GLY A 779 34.10 -22.78 -59.25
CA GLY A 779 33.35 -21.59 -58.85
C GLY A 779 31.87 -21.90 -58.56
N THR A 780 31.23 -22.67 -59.43
CA THR A 780 29.81 -23.07 -59.24
C THR A 780 29.64 -24.04 -58.08
N SER A 781 30.59 -24.96 -57.89
CA SER A 781 30.64 -25.86 -56.72
C SER A 781 30.77 -25.08 -55.40
N SER A 782 31.63 -24.05 -55.38
CA SER A 782 31.78 -23.16 -54.22
C SER A 782 30.51 -22.36 -53.93
N LEU A 783 29.83 -21.87 -54.98
CA LEU A 783 28.58 -21.13 -54.88
C LEU A 783 27.42 -22.03 -54.36
N LEU A 784 27.37 -23.28 -54.80
CA LEU A 784 26.43 -24.28 -54.30
C LEU A 784 26.68 -24.58 -52.81
N ALA A 785 27.94 -24.78 -52.41
CA ALA A 785 28.33 -24.98 -51.01
C ALA A 785 27.95 -23.78 -50.12
N GLY A 786 28.17 -22.56 -50.60
CA GLY A 786 27.75 -21.33 -49.92
C GLY A 786 26.23 -21.27 -49.73
N THR A 787 25.47 -21.69 -50.73
CA THR A 787 24.00 -21.70 -50.66
C THR A 787 23.45 -22.78 -49.74
N ASN A 788 24.09 -23.94 -49.68
CA ASN A 788 23.79 -24.98 -48.69
C ASN A 788 24.04 -24.50 -47.26
N THR A 789 25.14 -23.78 -47.04
CA THR A 789 25.46 -23.16 -45.75
C THR A 789 24.40 -22.11 -45.38
N LEU A 790 24.04 -21.23 -46.32
CA LEU A 790 23.01 -20.21 -46.10
C LEU A 790 21.64 -20.83 -45.80
N THR A 791 21.30 -21.93 -46.48
CA THR A 791 20.08 -22.70 -46.23
C THR A 791 20.08 -23.30 -44.82
N ALA A 792 21.21 -23.81 -44.34
CA ALA A 792 21.35 -24.30 -42.97
C ALA A 792 21.17 -23.17 -41.94
N SER A 793 21.81 -22.01 -42.12
CA SER A 793 21.62 -20.83 -41.26
C SER A 793 20.17 -20.34 -41.27
N ASN A 794 19.49 -20.41 -42.41
CA ASN A 794 18.09 -20.05 -42.55
C ASN A 794 17.13 -20.94 -41.75
N LYS A 795 17.50 -22.20 -41.49
CA LYS A 795 16.73 -23.06 -40.56
C LYS A 795 16.76 -22.48 -39.14
N GLN A 796 17.92 -22.02 -38.66
CA GLN A 796 18.04 -21.38 -37.35
C GLN A 796 17.24 -20.08 -37.28
N LEU A 797 17.31 -19.25 -38.33
CA LEU A 797 16.54 -18.01 -38.40
C LEU A 797 15.03 -18.28 -38.38
N THR A 798 14.58 -19.31 -39.09
CA THR A 798 13.17 -19.75 -39.07
C THR A 798 12.75 -20.23 -37.68
N SER A 799 13.57 -21.05 -37.02
CA SER A 799 13.30 -21.50 -35.64
C SER A 799 13.20 -20.32 -34.67
N GLY A 800 14.11 -19.33 -34.78
CA GLY A 800 14.07 -18.10 -33.99
C GLY A 800 12.79 -17.29 -34.24
N ALA A 801 12.36 -17.16 -35.49
CA ALA A 801 11.12 -16.48 -35.86
C ALA A 801 9.87 -17.20 -35.30
N THR A 802 9.83 -18.54 -35.32
CA THR A 802 8.74 -19.33 -34.70
C THR A 802 8.74 -19.22 -33.18
N ALA A 803 9.91 -19.19 -32.54
CA ALA A 803 10.04 -18.99 -31.10
C ALA A 803 9.57 -17.57 -30.69
N LEU A 804 9.87 -16.56 -31.51
CA LEU A 804 9.41 -15.19 -31.31
C LEU A 804 7.87 -15.09 -31.43
N GLU A 805 7.28 -15.73 -32.44
CA GLU A 805 5.82 -15.81 -32.61
C GLU A 805 5.15 -16.47 -31.39
N SER A 806 5.73 -17.56 -30.89
CA SER A 806 5.24 -18.27 -29.70
C SER A 806 5.35 -17.43 -28.43
N SER A 807 6.46 -16.71 -28.26
CA SER A 807 6.65 -15.77 -27.15
C SER A 807 5.62 -14.63 -27.19
N GLY A 808 5.29 -14.14 -28.39
CA GLY A 808 4.23 -13.15 -28.60
C GLY A 808 2.85 -13.63 -28.14
N LYS A 809 2.49 -14.91 -28.40
CA LYS A 809 1.25 -15.53 -27.91
C LYS A 809 1.23 -15.59 -26.38
N THR A 810 2.33 -15.98 -25.75
CA THR A 810 2.47 -16.00 -24.29
C THR A 810 2.32 -14.60 -23.68
N LEU A 811 2.99 -13.60 -24.27
CA LEU A 811 2.92 -12.22 -23.79
C LEU A 811 1.49 -11.66 -23.90
N THR A 812 0.79 -11.94 -25.00
CA THR A 812 -0.63 -11.56 -25.20
C THR A 812 -1.54 -12.20 -24.13
N SER A 813 -1.32 -13.48 -23.84
CA SER A 813 -2.06 -14.19 -22.79
C SER A 813 -1.79 -13.58 -21.40
N GLY A 814 -0.52 -13.25 -21.10
CA GLY A 814 -0.11 -12.56 -19.88
C GLY A 814 -0.79 -11.20 -19.71
N ALA A 815 -0.73 -10.36 -20.74
CA ALA A 815 -1.40 -9.05 -20.76
C ALA A 815 -2.93 -9.17 -20.57
N SER A 816 -3.55 -10.19 -21.16
CA SER A 816 -4.99 -10.47 -21.00
C SER A 816 -5.34 -10.88 -19.57
N LYS A 817 -4.51 -11.73 -18.93
CA LYS A 817 -4.67 -12.11 -17.51
C LYS A 817 -4.52 -10.90 -16.60
N LEU A 818 -3.52 -10.06 -16.84
CA LEU A 818 -3.28 -8.85 -16.05
C LEU A 818 -4.45 -7.86 -16.18
N THR A 819 -4.99 -7.68 -17.39
CA THR A 819 -6.17 -6.85 -17.64
C THR A 819 -7.40 -7.38 -16.88
N LYS A 820 -7.61 -8.70 -16.82
CA LYS A 820 -8.70 -9.31 -16.03
C LYS A 820 -8.51 -9.08 -14.52
N ALA A 821 -7.31 -9.29 -14.01
CA ALA A 821 -6.99 -9.04 -12.59
C ALA A 821 -7.19 -7.57 -12.22
N SER A 822 -6.76 -6.65 -13.08
CA SER A 822 -6.99 -5.20 -12.96
C SER A 822 -8.49 -4.86 -12.86
N LYS A 823 -9.35 -5.47 -13.69
CA LYS A 823 -10.81 -5.31 -13.60
C LYS A 823 -11.40 -5.85 -12.29
N GLN A 824 -10.90 -6.98 -11.79
CA GLN A 824 -11.31 -7.54 -10.50
C GLN A 824 -10.92 -6.63 -9.35
N LEU A 825 -9.70 -6.10 -9.37
CA LEU A 825 -9.20 -5.16 -8.36
C LEU A 825 -10.04 -3.88 -8.34
N ASN A 826 -10.38 -3.33 -9.52
CA ASN A 826 -11.27 -2.17 -9.63
C ASN A 826 -12.66 -2.45 -9.03
N SER A 827 -13.23 -3.62 -9.30
CA SER A 827 -14.50 -4.06 -8.70
C SER A 827 -14.40 -4.17 -7.17
N GLY A 828 -13.29 -4.70 -6.66
CA GLY A 828 -13.02 -4.80 -5.22
C GLY A 828 -12.94 -3.43 -4.55
N THR A 829 -12.19 -2.49 -5.14
CA THR A 829 -12.07 -1.12 -4.66
C THR A 829 -13.40 -0.38 -4.67
N SER A 830 -14.26 -0.57 -5.68
CA SER A 830 -15.61 0.00 -5.68
C SER A 830 -16.44 -0.51 -4.49
N LYS A 831 -16.37 -1.81 -4.16
CA LYS A 831 -17.05 -2.37 -2.99
C LYS A 831 -16.53 -1.78 -1.68
N VAL A 832 -15.20 -1.66 -1.53
CA VAL A 832 -14.58 -1.05 -0.34
C VAL A 832 -14.97 0.42 -0.22
N THR A 833 -14.98 1.17 -1.32
CA THR A 833 -15.42 2.57 -1.34
C THR A 833 -16.86 2.68 -0.84
N SER A 834 -17.79 1.88 -1.38
CA SER A 834 -19.20 1.88 -0.95
C SER A 834 -19.37 1.52 0.53
N ALA A 835 -18.68 0.47 1.01
CA ALA A 835 -18.72 0.07 2.41
C ALA A 835 -18.14 1.15 3.34
N THR A 836 -17.11 1.86 2.87
CA THR A 836 -16.49 2.95 3.62
C THR A 836 -17.44 4.15 3.71
N SER A 837 -18.14 4.51 2.62
CA SER A 837 -19.19 5.55 2.66
C SER A 837 -20.32 5.21 3.64
N GLN A 838 -20.72 3.94 3.73
CA GLN A 838 -21.69 3.48 4.72
C GLN A 838 -21.15 3.63 6.15
N LEU A 839 -19.90 3.23 6.39
CA LEU A 839 -19.24 3.35 7.69
C LEU A 839 -19.13 4.83 8.12
N THR A 840 -18.71 5.72 7.21
CA THR A 840 -18.65 7.18 7.44
C THR A 840 -20.01 7.75 7.82
N SER A 841 -21.07 7.34 7.10
CA SER A 841 -22.44 7.78 7.40
C SER A 841 -22.91 7.29 8.78
N GLY A 842 -22.61 6.02 9.12
CA GLY A 842 -22.92 5.45 10.43
C GLY A 842 -22.18 6.15 11.57
N ALA A 843 -20.88 6.41 11.41
CA ALA A 843 -20.09 7.09 12.43
C ALA A 843 -20.53 8.55 12.63
N SER A 844 -20.88 9.25 11.54
CA SER A 844 -21.47 10.60 11.60
C SER A 844 -22.81 10.61 12.34
N THR A 845 -23.66 9.60 12.09
CA THR A 845 -24.95 9.44 12.79
C THR A 845 -24.75 9.17 14.28
N LEU A 846 -23.77 8.33 14.63
CA LEU A 846 -23.43 8.03 16.02
C LEU A 846 -22.94 9.27 16.77
N SER A 847 -22.03 10.04 16.17
CA SER A 847 -21.55 11.32 16.73
C SER A 847 -22.70 12.31 16.94
N ALA A 848 -23.58 12.47 15.94
CA ALA A 848 -24.75 13.34 16.04
C ALA A 848 -25.74 12.92 17.15
N ASN A 849 -26.00 11.62 17.29
CA ASN A 849 -26.87 11.11 18.36
C ASN A 849 -26.21 11.20 19.74
N SER A 850 -24.89 11.03 19.83
CA SER A 850 -24.14 11.21 21.07
C SER A 850 -24.21 12.66 21.56
N SER A 851 -24.10 13.62 20.63
CA SER A 851 -24.30 15.04 20.93
C SER A 851 -25.69 15.33 21.52
N LYS A 852 -26.76 14.72 20.96
CA LYS A 852 -28.12 14.84 21.52
C LYS A 852 -28.22 14.24 22.91
N LEU A 853 -27.62 13.07 23.14
CA LEU A 853 -27.60 12.41 24.44
C LEU A 853 -26.88 13.29 25.48
N ASN A 854 -25.76 13.91 25.11
CA ASN A 854 -25.00 14.82 25.97
C ASN A 854 -25.81 16.05 26.38
N SER A 855 -26.56 16.64 25.43
CA SER A 855 -27.51 17.72 25.72
C SER A 855 -28.61 17.28 26.70
N GLY A 856 -29.19 16.10 26.49
CA GLY A 856 -30.22 15.55 27.39
C GLY A 856 -29.70 15.27 28.81
N ALA A 857 -28.50 14.73 28.94
CA ALA A 857 -27.87 14.50 30.24
C ALA A 857 -27.55 15.82 30.97
N SER A 858 -27.11 16.85 30.23
CA SER A 858 -26.88 18.20 30.77
C SER A 858 -28.17 18.86 31.24
N GLN A 859 -29.28 18.68 30.50
CA GLN A 859 -30.61 19.15 30.90
C GLN A 859 -31.08 18.46 32.18
N LEU A 860 -30.90 17.14 32.28
CA LEU A 860 -31.24 16.40 33.50
C LEU A 860 -30.45 16.90 34.72
N ALA A 861 -29.13 17.07 34.58
CA ALA A 861 -28.28 17.60 35.65
C ALA A 861 -28.69 19.02 36.08
N SER A 862 -29.09 19.87 35.12
CA SER A 862 -29.61 21.21 35.42
C SER A 862 -30.94 21.14 36.17
N GLY A 863 -31.85 20.26 35.74
CA GLY A 863 -33.14 20.06 36.40
C GLY A 863 -33.01 19.53 37.83
N THR A 864 -32.05 18.65 38.10
CA THR A 864 -31.81 18.13 39.46
C THR A 864 -31.17 19.19 40.38
N GLN A 865 -30.36 20.11 39.85
CA GLN A 865 -29.86 21.27 40.60
C GLN A 865 -30.98 22.24 40.97
N GLN A 866 -31.93 22.48 40.05
CA GLN A 866 -33.12 23.27 40.35
C GLN A 866 -33.97 22.62 41.45
N LEU A 867 -34.21 21.30 41.35
CA LEU A 867 -34.95 20.56 42.36
C LEU A 867 -34.26 20.62 43.73
N MET A 868 -32.93 20.46 43.78
CA MET A 868 -32.13 20.59 45.00
C MET A 868 -32.29 21.96 45.65
N SER A 869 -32.25 23.03 44.84
CA SER A 869 -32.47 24.40 45.31
C SER A 869 -33.88 24.58 45.88
N GLY A 870 -34.89 23.99 45.23
CA GLY A 870 -36.27 23.96 45.71
C GLY A 870 -36.41 23.24 47.05
N THR A 871 -35.80 22.07 47.21
CA THR A 871 -35.82 21.33 48.49
C THR A 871 -35.09 22.05 49.61
N SER A 872 -33.99 22.76 49.30
CA SER A 872 -33.30 23.61 50.29
C SER A 872 -34.19 24.76 50.76
N THR A 873 -34.95 25.37 49.83
CA THR A 873 -35.92 26.42 50.16
C THR A 873 -37.04 25.88 51.04
N LEU A 874 -37.60 24.71 50.69
CA LEU A 874 -38.63 24.03 51.49
C LEU A 874 -38.13 23.69 52.90
N SER A 875 -36.91 23.15 53.03
CA SER A 875 -36.29 22.86 54.33
C SER A 875 -36.12 24.12 55.18
N SER A 876 -35.65 25.21 54.58
CA SER A 876 -35.52 26.50 55.28
C SER A 876 -36.87 27.05 55.73
N GLY A 877 -37.90 27.00 54.87
CA GLY A 877 -39.26 27.42 55.23
C GLY A 877 -39.87 26.54 56.33
N SER A 878 -39.62 25.24 56.31
CA SER A 878 -40.10 24.33 57.35
C SER A 878 -39.44 24.59 58.70
N ALA A 879 -38.14 24.88 58.72
CA ALA A 879 -37.45 25.28 59.96
C ALA A 879 -38.05 26.55 60.59
N GLN A 880 -38.49 27.52 59.76
CA GLN A 880 -39.18 28.72 60.25
C GLN A 880 -40.54 28.38 60.88
N VAL A 881 -41.34 27.53 60.23
CA VAL A 881 -42.65 27.11 60.76
C VAL A 881 -42.49 26.31 62.06
N LYS A 882 -41.53 25.37 62.12
CA LYS A 882 -41.19 24.64 63.34
C LYS A 882 -40.86 25.57 64.50
N SER A 883 -40.05 26.60 64.24
CA SER A 883 -39.74 27.63 65.25
C SER A 883 -40.97 28.41 65.72
N GLY A 884 -41.91 28.70 64.81
CA GLY A 884 -43.17 29.35 65.12
C GLY A 884 -44.10 28.49 65.98
N ILE A 885 -44.22 27.20 65.64
CA ILE A 885 -45.01 26.22 66.40
C ILE A 885 -44.42 26.04 67.80
N LYS A 886 -43.10 25.94 67.93
CA LYS A 886 -42.45 25.90 69.23
C LYS A 886 -42.77 27.14 70.08
N SER A 887 -42.73 28.33 69.47
CA SER A 887 -43.06 29.58 70.17
C SER A 887 -44.53 29.61 70.62
N LEU A 888 -45.43 29.08 69.81
CA LEU A 888 -46.84 28.92 70.16
C LEU A 888 -47.03 27.95 71.33
N ALA A 889 -46.37 26.79 71.30
CA ALA A 889 -46.43 25.81 72.38
C ALA A 889 -45.87 26.37 73.70
N ASP A 890 -44.71 27.04 73.65
CA ASP A 890 -44.10 27.68 74.81
C ASP A 890 -45.00 28.80 75.37
N GLY A 891 -45.70 29.56 74.52
CA GLY A 891 -46.65 30.60 74.93
C GLY A 891 -47.95 30.06 75.53
N ALA A 892 -48.53 29.03 74.91
CA ALA A 892 -49.73 28.38 75.40
C ALA A 892 -49.50 27.73 76.78
N LYS A 893 -48.33 27.11 76.98
CA LYS A 893 -47.93 26.57 78.27
C LYS A 893 -47.85 27.66 79.35
N LYS A 894 -47.19 28.79 79.05
CA LYS A 894 -47.12 29.92 79.99
C LYS A 894 -48.50 30.46 80.37
N LEU A 895 -49.43 30.52 79.42
CA LEU A 895 -50.80 30.94 79.69
C LEU A 895 -51.48 29.96 80.66
N SER A 896 -51.36 28.65 80.40
CA SER A 896 -51.92 27.60 81.26
C SER A 896 -51.35 27.62 82.68
N ASP A 897 -50.03 27.76 82.81
CA ASP A 897 -49.36 27.87 84.11
C ASP A 897 -49.85 29.13 84.87
N GLY A 898 -49.97 30.28 84.20
CA GLY A 898 -50.38 31.53 84.84
C GLY A 898 -51.87 31.59 85.22
N THR A 899 -52.77 31.00 84.44
CA THR A 899 -54.19 30.92 84.81
C THR A 899 -54.39 30.03 86.03
N LYS A 900 -53.57 28.99 86.17
CA LYS A 900 -53.61 28.10 87.33
C LYS A 900 -53.17 28.82 88.60
N GLU A 901 -52.08 29.60 88.52
CA GLU A 901 -51.60 30.44 89.64
C GLU A 901 -52.66 31.46 90.08
N PHE A 902 -53.35 32.09 89.13
CA PHE A 902 -54.41 33.07 89.41
C PHE A 902 -55.60 32.49 90.19
N ASP A 903 -56.03 31.28 89.83
CA ASP A 903 -57.11 30.55 90.51
C ASP A 903 -56.70 30.14 91.95
N GLU A 904 -55.56 29.44 92.06
CA GLU A 904 -55.10 28.86 93.34
C GLU A 904 -54.68 29.92 94.37
N GLU A 905 -53.99 30.99 93.96
CA GLU A 905 -53.42 31.96 94.90
C GLU A 905 -54.27 33.21 95.13
N GLY A 906 -55.17 33.53 94.19
CA GLY A 906 -55.98 34.76 94.23
C GLY A 906 -57.40 34.52 94.72
N ILE A 907 -58.17 33.77 93.94
CA ILE A 907 -59.63 33.66 94.13
C ILE A 907 -59.97 32.80 95.34
N GLN A 908 -59.28 31.66 95.51
CA GLN A 908 -59.59 30.72 96.59
C GLN A 908 -59.35 31.32 97.98
N LYS A 909 -58.28 32.10 98.16
CA LYS A 909 -57.97 32.75 99.46
C LYS A 909 -59.00 33.79 99.88
N LEU A 910 -59.57 34.53 98.93
CA LEU A 910 -60.54 35.58 99.22
C LEU A 910 -61.89 35.00 99.69
N SER A 911 -62.22 33.79 99.24
CA SER A 911 -63.43 33.08 99.67
C SER A 911 -63.40 32.72 101.15
N ASP A 912 -62.23 32.31 101.67
CA ASP A 912 -62.09 31.80 103.05
C ASP A 912 -62.34 32.90 104.11
N LEU A 913 -61.96 34.15 103.84
CA LEU A 913 -62.08 35.28 104.80
C LEU A 913 -63.53 35.72 105.06
N VAL A 914 -64.41 35.60 104.06
CA VAL A 914 -65.80 36.09 104.14
C VAL A 914 -66.69 35.16 104.97
N ASP A 915 -66.29 33.91 105.18
CA ASP A 915 -67.20 32.89 105.70
C ASP A 915 -67.34 32.86 107.23
N ASP A 916 -66.26 33.01 108.02
CA ASP A 916 -66.26 32.70 109.46
C ASP A 916 -65.86 33.88 110.39
N ASP A 917 -64.94 34.76 110.01
CA ASP A 917 -64.31 35.71 110.97
C ASP A 917 -65.18 36.95 111.29
N LEU A 918 -65.96 37.44 110.33
CA LEU A 918 -66.74 38.69 110.48
C LEU A 918 -67.94 38.55 111.42
N GLN A 919 -68.42 37.33 111.67
CA GLN A 919 -69.62 37.09 112.47
C GLN A 919 -69.38 37.20 113.99
N ASP A 920 -68.16 36.96 114.49
CA ASP A 920 -67.86 36.91 115.94
C ASP A 920 -67.76 38.29 116.61
N ILE A 921 -67.44 39.35 115.84
CA ILE A 921 -67.30 40.72 116.37
C ILE A 921 -68.66 41.35 116.70
N LEU A 922 -69.68 41.08 115.89
CA LEU A 922 -71.02 41.66 116.06
C LEU A 922 -71.70 41.19 117.36
N ASP A 923 -71.54 39.91 117.72
CA ASP A 923 -72.11 39.31 118.93
C ASP A 923 -71.55 39.91 120.25
N ARG A 924 -70.36 40.51 120.24
CA ARG A 924 -69.70 41.10 121.43
C ARG A 924 -70.18 42.51 121.76
N LEU A 925 -70.49 43.30 120.74
CA LEU A 925 -70.92 44.69 120.92
C LEU A 925 -72.32 44.78 121.56
N ASP A 926 -73.21 43.86 121.19
CA ASP A 926 -74.56 43.71 121.77
C ASP A 926 -74.50 43.48 123.29
N ALA A 927 -73.60 42.63 123.75
CA ALA A 927 -73.45 42.32 125.17
C ALA A 927 -73.09 43.53 126.05
N ILE A 928 -72.24 44.43 125.56
CA ILE A 928 -71.75 45.59 126.33
C ILE A 928 -72.87 46.57 126.66
N CYS A 929 -73.84 46.71 125.77
CA CYS A 929 -74.94 47.67 125.87
C CYS A 929 -76.15 47.11 126.65
N SER A 930 -76.04 45.94 127.28
CA SER A 930 -77.16 45.29 127.96
C SER A 930 -77.31 45.71 129.44
N ASP A 931 -78.57 45.76 129.92
CA ASP A 931 -78.95 46.08 131.31
C ASP A 931 -78.22 45.23 132.37
N ASP A 932 -77.86 43.98 132.03
CA ASP A 932 -77.16 43.05 132.92
C ASP A 932 -75.76 43.57 133.35
N ASN A 933 -75.23 44.57 132.64
CA ASN A 933 -73.90 45.15 132.92
C ASN A 933 -73.91 46.53 133.61
N ALA A 934 -75.06 47.17 133.86
CA ALA A 934 -75.15 48.56 134.36
C ALA A 934 -74.98 48.74 135.91
N TYR A 935 -74.69 49.97 136.40
CA TYR A 935 -74.48 50.31 137.83
C TYR A 935 -75.45 51.39 138.35
N HIS A 936 -76.30 51.07 139.34
CA HIS A 936 -77.51 51.87 139.62
C HIS A 936 -77.64 52.53 141.01
N SER A 937 -76.85 52.19 142.03
CA SER A 937 -76.95 52.84 143.36
C SER A 937 -75.68 52.67 144.21
N PHE A 938 -75.33 53.70 145.00
CA PHE A 938 -74.18 53.72 145.90
C PHE A 938 -74.53 53.57 147.38
N SER A 939 -75.54 54.28 147.92
CA SER A 939 -75.92 54.16 149.35
C SER A 939 -76.96 53.07 149.62
N GLY A 940 -77.51 52.49 148.55
CA GLY A 940 -78.57 51.50 148.58
C GLY A 940 -79.88 52.05 148.04
N LYS A 941 -80.76 51.16 147.59
CA LYS A 941 -82.13 51.46 147.17
C LYS A 941 -83.01 50.23 147.40
N GLU A 942 -84.32 50.40 147.43
CA GLU A 942 -85.26 49.26 147.39
C GLU A 942 -85.34 48.67 145.96
N ASP A 943 -85.72 47.39 145.88
CA ASP A 943 -85.72 46.61 144.62
C ASP A 943 -86.71 47.15 143.58
N ASP A 944 -87.83 47.74 144.03
CA ASP A 944 -88.89 48.31 143.19
C ASP A 944 -88.66 49.79 142.83
N MET A 945 -87.53 50.35 143.26
CA MET A 945 -87.14 51.73 142.98
C MET A 945 -86.13 51.79 141.83
N SER A 946 -86.35 52.66 140.84
CA SER A 946 -85.30 52.93 139.86
C SER A 946 -84.21 53.81 140.48
N GLY A 947 -82.96 53.40 140.29
CA GLY A 947 -81.80 54.07 140.87
C GLY A 947 -80.92 54.65 139.78
N ASN A 948 -80.56 55.92 139.93
CA ASN A 948 -79.48 56.54 139.17
C ASN A 948 -78.51 57.15 140.19
N VAL A 949 -77.23 56.84 140.00
CA VAL A 949 -76.17 57.41 140.81
C VAL A 949 -75.18 58.18 139.96
N LYS A 950 -74.88 59.39 140.40
CA LYS A 950 -73.80 60.20 139.85
C LYS A 950 -72.82 60.58 140.95
N PHE A 951 -71.55 60.55 140.59
CA PHE A 951 -70.47 60.93 141.51
C PHE A 951 -69.96 62.30 141.09
N VAL A 952 -69.84 63.21 142.06
CA VAL A 952 -69.25 64.54 141.91
C VAL A 952 -68.05 64.61 142.84
N ILE A 953 -66.86 64.52 142.27
CA ILE A 953 -65.60 64.57 143.02
C ILE A 953 -65.04 65.99 142.91
N GLU A 954 -64.97 66.71 144.02
CA GLU A 954 -64.33 68.02 144.10
C GLU A 954 -62.95 67.87 144.77
N THR A 955 -61.88 68.23 144.06
CA THR A 955 -60.53 68.26 144.65
C THR A 955 -60.21 69.64 145.22
N ALA A 956 -59.46 69.70 146.31
CA ALA A 956 -59.10 70.95 146.96
C ALA A 956 -58.27 71.90 146.06
N ALA A 957 -58.55 73.20 146.17
CA ALA A 957 -57.76 74.27 145.52
C ALA A 957 -56.30 74.32 146.00
N ILE A 958 -55.41 74.87 145.16
CA ILE A 958 -53.97 75.01 145.40
C ILE A 958 -53.58 76.50 145.29
N ASP A 959 -53.06 77.12 146.36
CA ASP A 959 -52.69 78.55 146.45
C ASP A 959 -51.51 78.82 147.44
N ASP A 960 -50.79 79.94 147.32
CA ASP A 960 -49.60 80.32 148.14
C ASP A 960 -49.96 81.26 149.33
N ASP A 961 -49.84 80.77 150.56
CA ASP A 961 -50.31 81.46 151.78
C ASP A 961 -49.30 82.49 152.34
N SER A 962 -48.53 83.17 151.47
CA SER A 962 -47.38 84.02 151.84
C SER A 962 -47.67 85.52 152.08
N ASP A 963 -48.91 85.99 151.89
CA ASP A 963 -49.36 87.32 152.32
C ASP A 963 -50.60 87.26 153.25
N LYS A 964 -50.34 87.17 154.56
CA LYS A 964 -51.24 87.58 155.66
C LYS A 964 -50.69 88.78 156.41
#